data_AF-A0A4Q1CFG3-F1
#
_entry.id   AF-A0A4Q1CFG3-F1
#
_cell.length_a   1.000
_cell.length_b   1.000
_cell.length_c   1.000
_cell.angle_alpha   90.00
_cell.angle_beta   90.00
_cell.angle_gamma   90.00
#
_symmetry.space_group_name_H-M   'P 1'
#
loop_
_entity.id
_entity.type
_entity.pdbx_description
1 polymer ?
#
loop_
_entity_poly.entity_id
_entity_poly.type
_entity_poly.pdbx_seq_one_letter_code
_entity_poly.pdbx_strand_id
1 'polypeptide(L)'
;MKPVWPILICLSLTVFLIPQKSGGQTISGVINSYYEPTAIIYYGTHNSQSYSGITLQSIAGLASGDRVLIIQMKGASITSTDNSSFGNITSIGNAGKYEFSSICGFLNNTIVLSNHLLHTYDVSSVQVVRVPVYTNVTVTGTLRAGEWDPATETGGVIALEATGTVTLNAAISADSAGFKGGGLFVNTTDRCGEETAYYYSLAQSSGSNLGGSPKGEGIAYYISSREYGRGKQSNGGGGANVDNTGGGGGSNYGTGGNGGQKSNSFWCSANTVGLGGVALNSYGYPASVTATSTANKIFLGGGGGSGEMNNIYDVATGIGEGTPGGDGGGIVFIKAATLTGNGYTISANGAQGVNPVLPVKTEAAGDGGGGGGAGGVVILNVSNFSGNLSVQASGANGSNAGFQNACPGPGGGGGGGVIWSSGSLPGTVTTNVTGGASGIIKNAPSHNPPCEGSANGAVAGSNGLIQSGYVAPQGNISINCSILPLDLLKQFTGKRNNQLIQLNWSLINAEQVKKVVLEKKTGNGAFISVTEQQLPVENGFYVDEINAAPVTYRLLLFASDGAVQYSKHLFFDAAKNASFNLYPNPVSDKVTVQLPVNTKGKTIIAITDVNGKQLLQQEILIQPSQTILELSLKQLPVGIYQIRLVNNGQQFIAKLIRQ
;
A
#
# COMPACT_ATOMS: atom_id res chain seq x y z
N MET A 1 13.24 55.05 -15.12
CA MET A 1 13.33 54.35 -13.83
C MET A 1 12.94 52.90 -14.04
N LYS A 2 13.90 51.99 -14.02
CA LYS A 2 13.70 50.53 -14.03
C LYS A 2 14.20 50.02 -12.67
N PRO A 3 13.43 49.25 -11.88
CA PRO A 3 13.93 48.76 -10.61
C PRO A 3 14.76 47.49 -10.82
N VAL A 4 15.91 47.50 -10.15
CA VAL A 4 16.91 46.43 -10.05
C VAL A 4 16.40 45.40 -9.04
N TRP A 5 16.41 44.10 -9.39
CA TRP A 5 16.19 43.01 -8.44
C TRP A 5 17.52 42.60 -7.79
N PRO A 6 17.64 42.55 -6.45
CA PRO A 6 18.85 42.04 -5.80
C PRO A 6 18.82 40.51 -5.73
N ILE A 7 19.99 39.93 -6.02
CA ILE A 7 20.33 38.51 -5.87
C ILE A 7 20.44 38.20 -4.37
N LEU A 8 19.62 37.26 -3.87
CA LEU A 8 19.76 36.71 -2.52
C LEU A 8 20.63 35.45 -2.58
N ILE A 9 21.84 35.54 -2.03
CA ILE A 9 22.77 34.43 -1.82
C ILE A 9 22.24 33.59 -0.65
N CYS A 10 21.80 32.36 -0.91
CA CYS A 10 21.37 31.43 0.12
C CYS A 10 22.61 30.67 0.66
N LEU A 11 23.11 31.11 1.81
CA LEU A 11 24.20 30.44 2.53
C LEU A 11 23.64 29.16 3.17
N SER A 12 24.13 27.99 2.75
CA SER A 12 23.75 26.70 3.34
C SER A 12 24.34 26.56 4.75
N LEU A 13 23.50 26.70 5.77
CA LEU A 13 23.85 26.39 7.16
C LEU A 13 23.83 24.87 7.35
N THR A 14 25.00 24.25 7.48
CA THR A 14 25.14 22.86 7.91
C THR A 14 24.83 22.76 9.41
N VAL A 15 23.64 22.26 9.73
CA VAL A 15 23.26 21.91 11.10
C VAL A 15 23.97 20.61 11.49
N PHE A 16 24.90 20.69 12.44
CA PHE A 16 25.38 19.53 13.18
C PHE A 16 24.25 19.02 14.08
N LEU A 17 23.63 17.91 13.71
CA LEU A 17 22.69 17.18 14.57
C LEU A 17 23.47 16.47 15.68
N ILE A 18 23.41 17.05 16.87
CA ILE A 18 23.73 16.36 18.13
C ILE A 18 22.65 15.27 18.31
N PRO A 19 22.98 14.03 18.72
CA PRO A 19 21.98 13.01 19.00
C PRO A 19 21.08 13.47 20.15
N GLN A 20 19.85 13.92 19.82
CA GLN A 20 18.83 14.18 20.82
C GLN A 20 18.39 12.85 21.46
N LYS A 21 18.20 12.89 22.77
CA LYS A 21 17.50 11.84 23.53
C LYS A 21 16.21 11.48 22.80
N SER A 22 15.98 10.18 22.63
CA SER A 22 14.74 9.54 22.15
C SER A 22 13.48 10.21 22.72
N GLY A 23 12.92 11.17 22.00
CA GLY A 23 11.56 11.66 22.20
C GLY A 23 10.59 10.66 21.56
N GLY A 24 9.50 10.32 22.26
CA GLY A 24 8.50 9.40 21.73
C GLY A 24 7.93 9.88 20.39
N GLN A 25 7.76 8.97 19.44
CA GLN A 25 7.16 9.29 18.15
C GLN A 25 5.69 9.67 18.35
N THR A 26 5.18 10.63 17.60
CA THR A 26 3.77 11.07 17.68
C THR A 26 3.03 10.76 16.39
N ILE A 27 1.76 10.39 16.51
CA ILE A 27 0.90 10.03 15.36
C ILE A 27 -0.50 10.65 15.48
N SER A 28 -1.15 10.85 14.33
CA SER A 28 -2.53 11.32 14.19
C SER A 28 -3.07 10.95 12.79
N GLY A 29 -4.38 11.02 12.57
CA GLY A 29 -4.98 10.80 11.25
C GLY A 29 -4.97 9.33 10.80
N VAL A 30 -4.87 9.10 9.49
CA VAL A 30 -4.77 7.75 8.91
C VAL A 30 -3.29 7.34 8.87
N ILE A 31 -2.95 6.24 9.56
CA ILE A 31 -1.57 5.76 9.69
C ILE A 31 -1.28 4.50 8.85
N ASN A 32 -2.33 3.84 8.36
CA ASN A 32 -2.23 2.62 7.57
C ASN A 32 -2.31 2.94 6.08
N SER A 33 -1.58 2.17 5.28
CA SER A 33 -1.72 2.13 3.83
C SER A 33 -2.31 0.79 3.44
N TYR A 34 -3.25 0.81 2.49
CA TYR A 34 -3.99 -0.36 2.01
C TYR A 34 -3.60 -0.67 0.57
N TYR A 35 -3.38 -1.94 0.27
CA TYR A 35 -2.90 -2.40 -1.03
C TYR A 35 -3.81 -3.50 -1.57
N GLU A 36 -4.23 -3.33 -2.82
CA GLU A 36 -5.01 -4.31 -3.58
C GLU A 36 -4.08 -5.39 -4.18
N PRO A 37 -4.25 -6.67 -3.82
CA PRO A 37 -3.57 -7.79 -4.46
C PRO A 37 -4.13 -8.09 -5.84
N THR A 38 -3.22 -8.37 -6.79
CA THR A 38 -3.55 -8.87 -8.13
C THR A 38 -3.24 -10.35 -8.30
N ALA A 39 -2.40 -10.94 -7.44
CA ALA A 39 -2.16 -12.38 -7.37
C ALA A 39 -1.60 -12.79 -6.00
N ILE A 40 -1.85 -14.03 -5.60
CA ILE A 40 -1.25 -14.65 -4.39
C ILE A 40 -0.49 -15.91 -4.79
N ILE A 41 0.76 -15.99 -4.34
CA ILE A 41 1.69 -17.08 -4.60
C ILE A 41 1.88 -17.82 -3.28
N TYR A 42 1.40 -19.05 -3.17
CA TYR A 42 1.54 -19.83 -1.93
C TYR A 42 2.88 -20.56 -1.83
N TYR A 43 3.35 -21.11 -2.95
CA TYR A 43 4.56 -21.93 -3.05
C TYR A 43 5.37 -21.55 -4.30
N GLY A 44 5.80 -20.29 -4.36
CA GLY A 44 6.75 -19.85 -5.39
C GLY A 44 8.14 -20.41 -5.10
N THR A 45 9.01 -20.45 -6.11
CA THR A 45 10.41 -20.84 -5.94
C THR A 45 11.33 -19.74 -6.45
N HIS A 46 12.27 -19.30 -5.62
CA HIS A 46 13.32 -18.36 -5.99
C HIS A 46 14.65 -18.82 -5.39
N ASN A 47 15.72 -18.92 -6.19
CA ASN A 47 17.02 -19.46 -5.78
C ASN A 47 16.91 -20.80 -5.01
N SER A 48 16.06 -21.71 -5.50
CA SER A 48 15.80 -23.01 -4.87
C SER A 48 15.17 -22.96 -3.46
N GLN A 49 14.66 -21.81 -3.03
CA GLN A 49 13.88 -21.66 -1.79
C GLN A 49 12.40 -21.43 -2.12
N SER A 50 11.52 -22.10 -1.38
CA SER A 50 10.09 -21.86 -1.49
C SER A 50 9.69 -20.59 -0.74
N TYR A 51 8.73 -19.84 -1.27
CA TYR A 51 8.19 -18.65 -0.63
C TYR A 51 6.68 -18.50 -0.84
N SER A 52 6.04 -17.77 0.08
CA SER A 52 4.74 -17.14 -0.19
C SER A 52 4.94 -15.67 -0.52
N GLY A 53 4.19 -15.18 -1.51
CA GLY A 53 4.25 -13.79 -1.94
C GLY A 53 2.91 -13.28 -2.45
N ILE A 54 2.78 -11.97 -2.49
CA ILE A 54 1.55 -11.29 -2.92
C ILE A 54 1.93 -10.23 -3.95
N THR A 55 1.43 -10.36 -5.17
CA THR A 55 1.59 -9.35 -6.20
C THR A 55 0.58 -8.24 -5.96
N LEU A 56 1.05 -7.01 -5.89
CA LEU A 56 0.22 -5.83 -5.63
C LEU A 56 0.09 -4.96 -6.89
N GLN A 57 -0.98 -4.17 -6.96
CA GLN A 57 -1.10 -3.16 -8.02
C GLN A 57 0.04 -2.13 -7.94
N SER A 58 0.44 -1.74 -6.74
CA SER A 58 1.58 -0.87 -6.45
C SER A 58 2.26 -1.30 -5.15
N ILE A 59 3.58 -1.14 -5.07
CA ILE A 59 4.38 -1.38 -3.86
C ILE A 59 4.86 -0.07 -3.21
N ALA A 60 4.39 1.08 -3.69
CA ALA A 60 4.81 2.39 -3.18
C ALA A 60 4.56 2.51 -1.67
N GLY A 61 5.58 2.91 -0.92
CA GLY A 61 5.50 3.07 0.54
C GLY A 61 5.69 1.78 1.35
N LEU A 62 5.97 0.65 0.71
CA LEU A 62 6.41 -0.60 1.36
C LEU A 62 7.93 -0.74 1.31
N ALA A 63 8.51 -1.34 2.34
CA ALA A 63 9.93 -1.67 2.42
C ALA A 63 10.17 -3.06 3.02
N SER A 64 11.35 -3.64 2.77
CA SER A 64 11.78 -4.86 3.47
C SER A 64 11.79 -4.64 4.98
N GLY A 65 11.31 -5.63 5.72
CA GLY A 65 11.14 -5.59 7.16
C GLY A 65 9.80 -4.99 7.62
N ASP A 66 9.02 -4.36 6.74
CA ASP A 66 7.70 -3.85 7.10
C ASP A 66 6.79 -4.98 7.58
N ARG A 67 6.04 -4.69 8.65
CA ARG A 67 4.98 -5.55 9.16
C ARG A 67 3.74 -5.36 8.30
N VAL A 68 3.09 -6.47 7.94
CA VAL A 68 1.86 -6.46 7.14
C VAL A 68 0.80 -7.35 7.75
N LEU A 69 -0.45 -6.91 7.60
CA LEU A 69 -1.66 -7.70 7.82
C LEU A 69 -2.23 -8.08 6.46
N ILE A 70 -2.48 -9.36 6.24
CA ILE A 70 -3.20 -9.89 5.09
C ILE A 70 -4.59 -10.24 5.61
N ILE A 71 -5.64 -9.68 5.02
CA ILE A 71 -7.02 -9.91 5.48
C ILE A 71 -7.99 -9.99 4.31
N GLN A 72 -8.86 -10.98 4.34
CA GLN A 72 -9.93 -11.14 3.36
C GLN A 72 -11.27 -10.67 3.93
N MET A 73 -11.84 -9.67 3.25
CA MET A 73 -12.99 -8.92 3.72
C MET A 73 -14.30 -9.58 3.32
N LYS A 74 -14.35 -10.16 2.11
CA LYS A 74 -15.51 -10.83 1.52
C LYS A 74 -15.22 -12.26 1.08
N GLY A 75 -16.22 -12.98 0.61
CA GLY A 75 -16.08 -14.34 0.07
C GLY A 75 -17.08 -15.36 0.63
N ALA A 76 -18.09 -14.90 1.35
CA ALA A 76 -19.19 -15.76 1.78
C ALA A 76 -20.19 -15.99 0.63
N SER A 77 -20.74 -17.19 0.57
CA SER A 77 -21.86 -17.55 -0.30
C SER A 77 -23.17 -17.45 0.49
N ILE A 78 -24.20 -16.93 -0.16
CA ILE A 78 -25.54 -16.75 0.43
C ILE A 78 -26.63 -17.40 -0.41
N THR A 79 -27.76 -17.74 0.22
CA THR A 79 -28.94 -18.21 -0.50
C THR A 79 -29.52 -17.09 -1.36
N SER A 80 -29.81 -17.41 -2.62
CA SER A 80 -30.42 -16.49 -3.57
C SER A 80 -31.92 -16.71 -3.76
N THR A 81 -32.50 -17.80 -3.25
CA THR A 81 -33.93 -18.12 -3.40
C THR A 81 -34.82 -17.04 -2.80
N ASP A 82 -35.89 -16.66 -3.52
CA ASP A 82 -36.84 -15.63 -3.10
C ASP A 82 -37.79 -16.14 -2.00
N ASN A 83 -37.27 -16.28 -0.78
CA ASN A 83 -38.02 -16.68 0.41
C ASN A 83 -37.29 -16.24 1.68
N SER A 84 -37.78 -16.64 2.85
CA SER A 84 -37.22 -16.28 4.16
C SER A 84 -35.75 -16.67 4.37
N SER A 85 -35.21 -17.54 3.53
CA SER A 85 -33.80 -17.92 3.56
C SER A 85 -32.89 -17.02 2.73
N PHE A 86 -33.42 -16.10 1.91
CA PHE A 86 -32.61 -15.16 1.12
C PHE A 86 -31.57 -14.46 1.98
N GLY A 87 -30.32 -14.42 1.51
CA GLY A 87 -29.23 -13.77 2.22
C GLY A 87 -28.66 -14.55 3.40
N ASN A 88 -29.20 -15.72 3.77
CA ASN A 88 -28.57 -16.59 4.75
C ASN A 88 -27.23 -17.12 4.20
N ILE A 89 -26.21 -17.17 5.06
CA ILE A 89 -24.89 -17.69 4.73
C ILE A 89 -24.99 -19.21 4.54
N THR A 90 -24.65 -19.70 3.35
CA THR A 90 -24.56 -21.13 3.04
C THR A 90 -23.14 -21.65 3.20
N SER A 91 -22.14 -20.79 2.99
CA SER A 91 -20.74 -21.06 3.26
C SER A 91 -20.03 -19.75 3.60
N ILE A 92 -19.20 -19.75 4.64
CA ILE A 92 -18.40 -18.57 5.01
C ILE A 92 -17.23 -18.32 4.06
N GLY A 93 -16.80 -19.35 3.31
CA GLY A 93 -15.63 -19.28 2.46
C GLY A 93 -14.39 -18.77 3.20
N ASN A 94 -13.63 -17.91 2.53
CA ASN A 94 -12.44 -17.28 3.08
C ASN A 94 -12.72 -15.92 3.75
N ALA A 95 -13.99 -15.47 3.80
CA ALA A 95 -14.36 -14.23 4.47
C ALA A 95 -13.88 -14.21 5.93
N GLY A 96 -13.29 -13.09 6.33
CA GLY A 96 -12.76 -12.81 7.66
C GLY A 96 -11.46 -13.55 8.01
N LYS A 97 -10.87 -14.32 7.10
CA LYS A 97 -9.52 -14.87 7.32
C LYS A 97 -8.51 -13.74 7.33
N TYR A 98 -7.53 -13.84 8.22
CA TYR A 98 -6.44 -12.88 8.30
C TYR A 98 -5.21 -13.51 8.91
N GLU A 99 -4.06 -12.96 8.60
CA GLU A 99 -2.80 -13.31 9.25
C GLU A 99 -1.80 -12.16 9.14
N PHE A 100 -0.83 -12.16 10.05
CA PHE A 100 0.27 -11.21 9.99
C PHE A 100 1.55 -11.86 9.48
N SER A 101 2.33 -11.08 8.74
CA SER A 101 3.68 -11.45 8.31
C SER A 101 4.57 -10.21 8.23
N SER A 102 5.82 -10.38 7.84
CA SER A 102 6.72 -9.28 7.50
C SER A 102 7.22 -9.44 6.07
N ILE A 103 7.55 -8.33 5.41
CA ILE A 103 8.11 -8.36 4.06
C ILE A 103 9.58 -8.76 4.16
N CYS A 104 9.97 -9.92 3.63
CA CYS A 104 11.38 -10.25 3.44
C CYS A 104 12.01 -9.36 2.36
N GLY A 105 11.28 -9.09 1.28
CA GLY A 105 11.77 -8.40 0.10
C GLY A 105 10.80 -8.45 -1.07
N PHE A 106 11.29 -8.12 -2.26
CA PHE A 106 10.46 -7.90 -3.43
C PHE A 106 10.95 -8.69 -4.64
N LEU A 107 10.01 -9.21 -5.42
CA LEU A 107 10.22 -9.75 -6.75
C LEU A 107 9.31 -8.96 -7.70
N ASN A 108 9.82 -7.87 -8.29
CA ASN A 108 9.00 -6.86 -8.97
C ASN A 108 7.92 -6.29 -8.02
N ASN A 109 6.65 -6.30 -8.42
CA ASN A 109 5.52 -5.87 -7.57
C ASN A 109 5.03 -6.96 -6.60
N THR A 110 5.73 -8.09 -6.50
CA THR A 110 5.42 -9.14 -5.53
C THR A 110 6.18 -8.91 -4.24
N ILE A 111 5.46 -8.65 -3.15
CA ILE A 111 6.04 -8.74 -1.81
C ILE A 111 6.26 -10.22 -1.47
N VAL A 112 7.45 -10.55 -0.99
CA VAL A 112 7.78 -11.88 -0.47
C VAL A 112 7.70 -11.84 1.05
N LEU A 113 6.95 -12.77 1.62
CA LEU A 113 6.66 -12.81 3.06
C LEU A 113 7.73 -13.57 3.83
N SER A 114 7.88 -13.25 5.11
CA SER A 114 8.81 -13.92 6.04
C SER A 114 8.36 -15.30 6.49
N ASN A 115 7.09 -15.62 6.24
CA ASN A 115 6.48 -16.89 6.58
C ASN A 115 5.59 -17.32 5.42
N HIS A 116 5.48 -18.63 5.19
CA HIS A 116 4.44 -19.14 4.31
C HIS A 116 3.07 -18.78 4.86
N LEU A 117 2.14 -18.43 3.97
CA LEU A 117 0.77 -18.11 4.36
C LEU A 117 0.12 -19.29 5.07
N LEU A 118 -0.43 -19.04 6.25
CA LEU A 118 -1.23 -19.98 7.03
C LEU A 118 -2.55 -20.30 6.31
N HIS A 119 -3.10 -19.32 5.62
CA HIS A 119 -4.39 -19.42 4.95
C HIS A 119 -4.28 -19.35 3.44
N THR A 120 -5.27 -19.97 2.79
CA THR A 120 -5.64 -19.66 1.42
C THR A 120 -6.68 -18.54 1.40
N TYR A 121 -6.60 -17.74 0.34
CA TYR A 121 -7.33 -16.51 0.10
C TYR A 121 -7.81 -16.44 -1.36
N ASP A 122 -8.91 -15.72 -1.56
CA ASP A 122 -9.44 -15.35 -2.87
C ASP A 122 -9.00 -13.93 -3.21
N VAL A 123 -8.16 -13.79 -4.23
CA VAL A 123 -7.44 -12.54 -4.56
C VAL A 123 -8.36 -11.31 -4.60
N SER A 124 -9.55 -11.44 -5.18
CA SER A 124 -10.50 -10.34 -5.37
C SER A 124 -11.07 -9.75 -4.07
N SER A 125 -10.90 -10.41 -2.92
CA SER A 125 -11.49 -9.98 -1.65
C SER A 125 -10.47 -9.68 -0.56
N VAL A 126 -9.18 -9.63 -0.92
CA VAL A 126 -8.07 -9.49 0.03
C VAL A 126 -7.54 -8.07 -0.02
N GLN A 127 -7.13 -7.56 1.13
CA GLN A 127 -6.24 -6.40 1.20
C GLN A 127 -4.99 -6.73 2.00
N VAL A 128 -3.89 -6.09 1.61
CA VAL A 128 -2.67 -6.04 2.43
C VAL A 128 -2.62 -4.67 3.10
N VAL A 129 -2.49 -4.67 4.43
CA VAL A 129 -2.41 -3.45 5.24
C VAL A 129 -1.01 -3.33 5.82
N ARG A 130 -0.32 -2.23 5.53
CA ARG A 130 0.96 -1.92 6.19
C ARG A 130 0.69 -1.57 7.66
N VAL A 131 1.40 -2.23 8.57
CA VAL A 131 1.26 -2.06 10.02
C VAL A 131 2.51 -1.33 10.55
N PRO A 132 2.42 -0.04 10.92
CA PRO A 132 3.55 0.65 11.52
C PRO A 132 3.97 0.01 12.85
N VAL A 133 5.29 -0.18 13.02
CA VAL A 133 5.88 -0.74 14.24
C VAL A 133 6.73 0.33 14.95
N TYR A 134 6.38 0.63 16.19
CA TYR A 134 7.01 1.64 17.02
C TYR A 134 7.79 1.02 18.18
N THR A 135 8.71 1.78 18.79
CA THR A 135 9.19 1.45 20.13
C THR A 135 8.24 1.99 21.18
N ASN A 136 8.04 3.31 21.21
CA ASN A 136 6.99 3.98 21.98
C ASN A 136 6.31 5.01 21.08
N VAL A 137 5.00 5.16 21.21
CA VAL A 137 4.22 6.06 20.37
C VAL A 137 3.14 6.78 21.16
N THR A 138 2.95 8.07 20.88
CA THR A 138 1.89 8.90 21.47
C THR A 138 0.89 9.32 20.39
N VAL A 139 -0.38 8.98 20.59
CA VAL A 139 -1.49 9.41 19.74
C VAL A 139 -1.87 10.84 20.14
N THR A 140 -1.55 11.82 19.29
CA THR A 140 -1.73 13.25 19.61
C THR A 140 -2.93 13.89 18.92
N GLY A 141 -3.46 13.24 17.89
CA GLY A 141 -4.75 13.55 17.27
C GLY A 141 -5.48 12.25 16.94
N THR A 142 -6.78 12.33 16.72
CA THR A 142 -7.60 11.13 16.53
C THR A 142 -7.07 10.26 15.39
N LEU A 143 -6.80 8.99 15.66
CA LEU A 143 -6.50 8.03 14.61
C LEU A 143 -7.80 7.60 13.93
N ARG A 144 -7.76 7.51 12.60
CA ARG A 144 -8.89 7.08 11.77
C ARG A 144 -8.45 5.95 10.84
N ALA A 145 -9.37 5.03 10.56
CA ALA A 145 -9.21 4.15 9.42
C ALA A 145 -9.43 4.96 8.13
N GLY A 146 -8.78 4.58 7.04
CA GLY A 146 -9.38 4.84 5.73
C GLY A 146 -10.72 4.12 5.68
N GLU A 147 -11.78 4.77 5.20
CA GLU A 147 -13.08 4.12 5.08
C GLU A 147 -13.00 2.93 4.13
N TRP A 148 -13.85 1.92 4.34
CA TRP A 148 -14.03 0.84 3.38
C TRP A 148 -14.48 1.41 2.02
N ASP A 149 -13.71 1.08 0.98
CA ASP A 149 -14.03 1.42 -0.40
C ASP A 149 -14.47 0.13 -1.13
N PRO A 150 -15.76 -0.01 -1.49
CA PRO A 150 -16.25 -1.19 -2.19
C PRO A 150 -15.77 -1.30 -3.65
N ALA A 151 -15.20 -0.23 -4.23
CA ALA A 151 -14.67 -0.25 -5.59
C ALA A 151 -13.26 -0.85 -5.66
N THR A 152 -12.41 -0.54 -4.67
CA THR A 152 -11.05 -1.08 -4.54
C THR A 152 -10.93 -2.22 -3.54
N GLU A 153 -12.02 -2.56 -2.84
CA GLU A 153 -12.10 -3.57 -1.78
C GLU A 153 -11.01 -3.40 -0.68
N THR A 154 -10.72 -2.16 -0.31
CA THR A 154 -9.68 -1.81 0.67
C THR A 154 -10.20 -0.84 1.73
N GLY A 155 -9.48 -0.74 2.85
CA GLY A 155 -9.83 0.16 3.97
C GLY A 155 -10.50 -0.55 5.14
N GLY A 156 -11.02 0.23 6.07
CA GLY A 156 -11.76 -0.23 7.25
C GLY A 156 -10.91 -0.81 8.39
N VAL A 157 -9.58 -0.66 8.34
CA VAL A 157 -8.66 -1.21 9.36
C VAL A 157 -7.72 -0.16 9.92
N ILE A 158 -7.63 -0.06 11.25
CA ILE A 158 -6.51 0.58 11.97
C ILE A 158 -5.66 -0.53 12.57
N ALA A 159 -4.37 -0.58 12.25
CA ALA A 159 -3.45 -1.56 12.82
C ALA A 159 -2.12 -0.91 13.19
N LEU A 160 -1.67 -1.09 14.43
CA LEU A 160 -0.36 -0.62 14.88
C LEU A 160 0.26 -1.57 15.90
N GLU A 161 1.60 -1.66 15.88
CA GLU A 161 2.38 -2.36 16.91
C GLU A 161 3.32 -1.38 17.61
N ALA A 162 3.52 -1.56 18.91
CA ALA A 162 4.59 -0.95 19.68
C ALA A 162 5.30 -2.02 20.51
N THR A 163 6.63 -2.07 20.49
CA THR A 163 7.37 -3.00 21.37
C THR A 163 7.33 -2.57 22.84
N GLY A 164 7.15 -1.27 23.09
CA GLY A 164 6.95 -0.66 24.40
C GLY A 164 5.52 -0.15 24.57
N THR A 165 5.38 1.18 24.66
CA THR A 165 4.14 1.84 25.09
C THR A 165 3.40 2.53 23.95
N VAL A 166 2.07 2.36 23.93
CA VAL A 166 1.14 3.23 23.21
C VAL A 166 0.48 4.16 24.22
N THR A 167 0.64 5.47 24.07
CA THR A 167 0.03 6.49 24.95
C THR A 167 -1.05 7.25 24.19
N LEU A 168 -2.26 7.29 24.73
CA LEU A 168 -3.36 8.03 24.13
C LEU A 168 -3.42 9.45 24.70
N ASN A 169 -3.29 10.45 23.83
CA ASN A 169 -3.70 11.84 24.08
C ASN A 169 -4.84 12.28 23.13
N ALA A 170 -5.38 11.33 22.36
CA ALA A 170 -6.56 11.46 21.52
C ALA A 170 -7.15 10.06 21.27
N ALA A 171 -8.36 10.01 20.71
CA ALA A 171 -9.08 8.77 20.44
C ALA A 171 -8.47 7.95 19.28
N ILE A 172 -8.78 6.67 19.23
CA ILE A 172 -8.59 5.81 18.04
C ILE A 172 -9.99 5.37 17.60
N SER A 173 -10.41 5.75 16.40
CA SER A 173 -11.79 5.54 15.94
C SER A 173 -11.80 4.95 14.53
N ALA A 174 -12.25 3.70 14.44
CA ALA A 174 -12.69 3.05 13.21
C ALA A 174 -14.22 3.08 13.10
N ASP A 175 -14.88 4.05 13.72
CA ASP A 175 -16.33 4.20 13.65
C ASP A 175 -16.76 4.47 12.20
N SER A 176 -17.85 3.86 11.75
CA SER A 176 -18.38 4.02 10.38
C SER A 176 -17.44 3.57 9.24
N ALA A 177 -16.31 2.91 9.55
CA ALA A 177 -15.30 2.55 8.55
C ALA A 177 -15.50 1.14 7.96
N GLY A 178 -16.55 0.43 8.35
CA GLY A 178 -16.92 -0.91 7.89
C GLY A 178 -17.74 -0.91 6.60
N PHE A 179 -18.49 -2.00 6.36
CA PHE A 179 -19.28 -2.15 5.14
C PHE A 179 -20.34 -1.05 5.00
N LYS A 180 -20.58 -0.62 3.76
CA LYS A 180 -21.46 0.52 3.47
C LYS A 180 -22.94 0.20 3.71
N GLY A 181 -23.66 1.16 4.26
CA GLY A 181 -25.11 1.11 4.38
C GLY A 181 -25.81 1.20 3.02
N GLY A 182 -27.05 0.73 2.94
CA GLY A 182 -27.89 0.88 1.75
C GLY A 182 -28.13 2.36 1.45
N GLY A 183 -27.83 2.77 0.22
CA GLY A 183 -27.99 4.17 -0.21
C GLY A 183 -29.44 4.65 -0.24
N LEU A 184 -29.63 5.96 -0.32
CA LEU A 184 -30.95 6.56 -0.57
C LEU A 184 -31.46 6.13 -1.95
N PHE A 185 -32.74 5.80 -2.02
CA PHE A 185 -33.40 5.43 -3.27
C PHE A 185 -34.87 5.80 -3.21
N VAL A 186 -35.26 6.78 -4.04
CA VAL A 186 -36.64 7.24 -4.14
C VAL A 186 -37.41 6.40 -5.16
N ASN A 187 -38.46 5.72 -4.74
CA ASN A 187 -39.40 5.07 -5.65
C ASN A 187 -40.63 5.98 -5.86
N THR A 188 -40.93 6.37 -7.10
CA THR A 188 -41.91 7.43 -7.37
C THR A 188 -43.38 6.97 -7.38
N THR A 189 -43.70 5.79 -6.83
CA THR A 189 -45.07 5.26 -6.83
C THR A 189 -45.52 4.94 -5.41
N ASP A 190 -46.52 5.69 -4.92
CA ASP A 190 -47.32 5.34 -3.74
C ASP A 190 -47.97 3.98 -3.98
N ARG A 191 -47.44 2.94 -3.34
CA ARG A 191 -48.05 1.63 -3.34
C ARG A 191 -48.81 1.45 -2.01
N CYS A 192 -49.64 0.42 -2.00
CA CYS A 192 -50.46 0.02 -0.89
C CYS A 192 -50.73 -1.47 -1.11
N GLY A 193 -49.89 -2.38 -0.58
CA GLY A 193 -50.08 -3.83 -0.81
C GLY A 193 -48.95 -4.80 -0.41
N GLU A 194 -49.18 -6.09 -0.68
CA GLU A 194 -48.38 -7.26 -0.24
C GLU A 194 -47.15 -7.54 -1.11
N GLU A 195 -46.33 -6.54 -1.41
CA GLU A 195 -45.00 -6.82 -1.96
C GLU A 195 -44.19 -7.58 -0.90
N THR A 196 -44.04 -8.89 -1.12
CA THR A 196 -43.44 -9.84 -0.16
C THR A 196 -42.08 -10.37 -0.61
N ALA A 197 -41.65 -10.05 -1.84
CA ALA A 197 -40.39 -10.55 -2.39
C ALA A 197 -39.22 -10.08 -1.52
N TYR A 198 -38.21 -10.93 -1.43
CA TYR A 198 -37.00 -10.68 -0.65
C TYR A 198 -35.97 -9.90 -1.44
N TYR A 199 -36.09 -9.86 -2.76
CA TYR A 199 -35.21 -9.07 -3.60
C TYR A 199 -35.87 -8.49 -4.84
N TYR A 200 -35.27 -7.42 -5.34
CA TYR A 200 -35.63 -6.74 -6.58
C TYR A 200 -34.38 -6.28 -7.33
N SER A 201 -34.51 -6.09 -8.65
CA SER A 201 -33.44 -5.60 -9.53
C SER A 201 -33.52 -4.10 -9.74
N LEU A 202 -32.38 -3.42 -9.89
CA LEU A 202 -32.32 -2.00 -10.30
C LEU A 202 -33.00 -1.72 -11.67
N ALA A 203 -32.92 -2.68 -12.61
CA ALA A 203 -33.25 -2.50 -14.03
C ALA A 203 -34.75 -2.43 -14.37
N GLN A 204 -35.65 -2.45 -13.39
CA GLN A 204 -37.10 -2.24 -13.62
C GLN A 204 -37.46 -0.73 -13.66
N SER A 205 -36.55 0.10 -14.18
CA SER A 205 -36.59 1.56 -14.17
C SER A 205 -37.30 2.21 -15.37
N SER A 206 -38.19 1.51 -16.07
CA SER A 206 -39.04 2.16 -17.07
C SER A 206 -40.38 1.43 -17.25
N GLY A 207 -41.40 1.95 -16.58
CA GLY A 207 -42.78 1.46 -16.67
C GLY A 207 -43.10 0.49 -15.53
N SER A 208 -43.70 1.02 -14.47
CA SER A 208 -44.42 0.28 -13.41
C SER A 208 -43.74 -1.01 -12.93
N ASN A 209 -43.04 -0.98 -11.77
CA ASN A 209 -42.81 -2.11 -10.82
C ASN A 209 -41.43 -2.09 -10.16
N LEU A 210 -41.25 -1.34 -9.07
CA LEU A 210 -40.10 -1.52 -8.17
C LEU A 210 -40.59 -1.46 -6.72
N GLY A 211 -40.63 -2.62 -6.05
CA GLY A 211 -40.69 -2.69 -4.59
C GLY A 211 -39.26 -2.68 -4.05
N GLY A 212 -39.03 -2.10 -2.88
CA GLY A 212 -37.83 -2.31 -2.09
C GLY A 212 -36.72 -1.27 -2.22
N SER A 213 -35.95 -1.15 -1.15
CA SER A 213 -34.85 -0.20 -1.01
C SER A 213 -33.48 -0.90 -0.99
N PRO A 214 -32.37 -0.19 -1.21
CA PRO A 214 -31.03 -0.77 -1.17
C PRO A 214 -30.75 -1.50 0.14
N LYS A 215 -30.20 -2.72 0.02
CA LYS A 215 -29.67 -3.48 1.15
C LYS A 215 -28.31 -2.91 1.57
N GLY A 216 -27.96 -3.06 2.83
CA GLY A 216 -26.61 -2.81 3.32
C GLY A 216 -25.61 -3.85 2.83
N GLU A 217 -24.36 -3.46 2.71
CA GLU A 217 -23.26 -4.32 2.29
C GLU A 217 -22.84 -5.28 3.42
N GLY A 218 -22.34 -6.46 3.03
CA GLY A 218 -21.80 -7.45 3.94
C GLY A 218 -20.68 -8.28 3.32
N ILE A 219 -20.33 -9.37 4.01
CA ILE A 219 -19.23 -10.29 3.65
C ILE A 219 -19.50 -11.12 2.39
N ALA A 220 -20.74 -11.15 1.90
CA ALA A 220 -21.11 -11.71 0.62
C ALA A 220 -21.23 -10.61 -0.44
N TYR A 221 -20.74 -10.90 -1.64
CA TYR A 221 -21.00 -10.05 -2.81
C TYR A 221 -22.49 -9.90 -3.07
N TYR A 222 -22.90 -8.70 -3.47
CA TYR A 222 -24.25 -8.48 -3.99
C TYR A 222 -24.53 -9.48 -5.11
N ILE A 223 -25.70 -10.10 -5.06
CA ILE A 223 -26.17 -10.92 -6.16
C ILE A 223 -26.71 -9.95 -7.22
N SER A 224 -26.12 -9.97 -8.42
CA SER A 224 -26.55 -9.13 -9.53
C SER A 224 -28.06 -9.21 -9.72
N SER A 225 -28.74 -8.06 -9.85
CA SER A 225 -30.19 -7.90 -9.98
C SER A 225 -31.01 -8.21 -8.72
N ARG A 226 -30.36 -8.27 -7.54
CA ARG A 226 -31.00 -8.59 -6.25
C ARG A 226 -30.53 -7.68 -5.12
N GLU A 227 -30.08 -6.48 -5.46
CA GLU A 227 -29.45 -5.53 -4.54
C GLU A 227 -30.46 -4.78 -3.65
N TYR A 228 -31.76 -4.90 -3.95
CA TYR A 228 -32.86 -4.17 -3.30
C TYR A 228 -33.82 -5.10 -2.56
N GLY A 229 -34.64 -4.55 -1.67
CA GLY A 229 -35.74 -5.25 -0.98
C GLY A 229 -35.37 -5.83 0.39
N ARG A 230 -36.35 -6.48 1.02
CA ARG A 230 -36.29 -6.86 2.45
C ARG A 230 -35.30 -7.94 2.86
N GLY A 231 -34.88 -8.79 1.93
CA GLY A 231 -33.90 -9.83 2.22
C GLY A 231 -32.57 -9.23 2.64
N LYS A 232 -31.90 -9.83 3.63
CA LYS A 232 -30.56 -9.42 4.04
C LYS A 232 -29.49 -9.77 3.00
N GLN A 233 -28.30 -9.20 3.15
CA GLN A 233 -27.13 -9.45 2.31
C GLN A 233 -26.02 -10.00 3.22
N SER A 234 -26.13 -11.27 3.64
CA SER A 234 -25.31 -11.87 4.72
C SER A 234 -25.45 -11.11 6.04
N ASN A 235 -24.37 -10.49 6.53
CA ASN A 235 -24.40 -9.61 7.70
C ASN A 235 -24.82 -8.17 7.38
N GLY A 236 -25.00 -7.81 6.10
CA GLY A 236 -25.67 -6.56 5.71
C GLY A 236 -27.18 -6.64 5.89
N GLY A 237 -27.79 -5.59 6.45
CA GLY A 237 -29.23 -5.50 6.66
C GLY A 237 -30.00 -5.41 5.35
N GLY A 238 -31.19 -6.01 5.29
CA GLY A 238 -32.09 -5.86 4.15
C GLY A 238 -32.63 -4.44 4.08
N GLY A 239 -32.83 -3.92 2.87
CA GLY A 239 -33.56 -2.67 2.68
C GLY A 239 -35.01 -2.82 3.13
N ALA A 240 -35.74 -1.73 3.21
CA ALA A 240 -37.20 -1.79 3.35
C ALA A 240 -37.85 -2.39 2.09
N ASN A 241 -39.14 -2.73 2.17
CA ASN A 241 -39.86 -3.32 1.05
C ASN A 241 -40.87 -2.36 0.41
N VAL A 242 -42.03 -2.17 1.03
CA VAL A 242 -43.13 -1.42 0.45
C VAL A 242 -43.63 -0.40 1.45
N ASP A 243 -44.02 0.75 0.95
CA ASP A 243 -44.76 1.81 1.63
C ASP A 243 -44.15 2.22 2.96
N ASN A 244 -43.04 2.93 2.91
CA ASN A 244 -42.40 3.64 3.99
C ASN A 244 -42.05 2.71 5.17
N THR A 245 -41.83 1.43 4.89
CA THR A 245 -41.33 0.47 5.87
C THR A 245 -39.86 0.74 6.20
N GLY A 246 -39.41 0.26 7.36
CA GLY A 246 -38.06 0.47 7.84
C GLY A 246 -37.06 -0.56 7.28
N GLY A 247 -35.82 -0.11 7.14
CA GLY A 247 -34.67 -0.96 6.80
C GLY A 247 -34.18 -1.77 8.00
N GLY A 248 -33.62 -2.95 7.73
CA GLY A 248 -33.00 -3.82 8.73
C GLY A 248 -31.60 -3.33 9.14
N GLY A 249 -31.23 -3.53 10.40
CA GLY A 249 -29.89 -3.22 10.90
C GLY A 249 -28.83 -4.18 10.38
N GLY A 250 -27.59 -3.69 10.26
CA GLY A 250 -26.43 -4.50 9.95
C GLY A 250 -26.02 -5.40 11.13
N SER A 251 -25.17 -6.38 10.87
CA SER A 251 -24.73 -7.38 11.86
C SER A 251 -23.20 -7.56 11.89
N ASN A 252 -22.71 -7.98 13.06
CA ASN A 252 -21.38 -8.55 13.24
C ASN A 252 -21.49 -9.74 14.19
N TYR A 253 -21.04 -9.65 15.46
CA TYR A 253 -21.25 -10.74 16.40
C TYR A 253 -22.72 -10.90 16.76
N GLY A 254 -23.34 -9.79 17.19
CA GLY A 254 -24.78 -9.72 17.40
C GLY A 254 -25.53 -9.57 16.08
N THR A 255 -26.72 -10.18 15.99
CA THR A 255 -27.63 -10.00 14.86
C THR A 255 -28.08 -8.55 14.72
N GLY A 256 -28.33 -8.11 13.49
CA GLY A 256 -29.07 -6.87 13.24
C GLY A 256 -30.54 -7.01 13.60
N GLY A 257 -31.17 -5.89 13.96
CA GLY A 257 -32.61 -5.80 14.24
C GLY A 257 -33.43 -5.63 12.95
N ASN A 258 -34.67 -6.11 12.95
CA ASN A 258 -35.59 -5.89 11.83
C ASN A 258 -36.11 -4.44 11.82
N GLY A 259 -36.41 -3.92 10.64
CA GLY A 259 -37.08 -2.63 10.47
C GLY A 259 -38.53 -2.65 10.94
N GLY A 260 -39.13 -1.47 11.03
CA GLY A 260 -40.51 -1.26 11.44
C GLY A 260 -41.49 -1.33 10.28
N GLN A 261 -42.73 -1.65 10.61
CA GLN A 261 -43.85 -1.70 9.66
C GLN A 261 -44.44 -0.31 9.46
N LYS A 262 -45.22 -0.10 8.39
CA LYS A 262 -46.11 1.07 8.29
C LYS A 262 -47.48 0.69 8.85
N SER A 263 -47.95 1.45 9.85
CA SER A 263 -49.26 1.23 10.48
C SER A 263 -50.17 2.45 10.30
N ASN A 264 -51.48 2.22 10.25
CA ASN A 264 -52.51 3.24 10.41
C ASN A 264 -52.42 4.51 9.50
N SER A 265 -52.16 4.35 8.20
CA SER A 265 -52.51 5.41 7.24
C SER A 265 -53.94 5.21 6.75
N PHE A 266 -54.68 6.31 6.53
CA PHE A 266 -56.04 6.35 5.95
C PHE A 266 -56.16 5.62 4.60
N TRP A 267 -55.03 5.21 3.99
CA TRP A 267 -54.97 4.61 2.65
C TRP A 267 -54.19 3.28 2.54
N CYS A 268 -53.29 2.90 3.48
CA CYS A 268 -52.72 1.54 3.58
C CYS A 268 -51.80 1.24 4.78
N SER A 269 -51.54 -0.07 4.99
CA SER A 269 -50.58 -0.65 5.93
C SER A 269 -49.62 -1.62 5.23
N ALA A 270 -48.36 -1.67 5.67
CA ALA A 270 -47.35 -2.58 5.14
C ALA A 270 -46.55 -3.24 6.27
N ASN A 271 -46.47 -4.57 6.25
CA ASN A 271 -45.80 -5.40 7.28
C ASN A 271 -44.53 -6.11 6.78
N THR A 272 -44.16 -5.90 5.52
CA THR A 272 -42.97 -6.48 4.91
C THR A 272 -41.77 -5.57 5.15
N VAL A 273 -41.14 -5.78 6.31
CA VAL A 273 -40.01 -4.95 6.79
C VAL A 273 -38.66 -5.50 6.35
N GLY A 274 -37.65 -4.63 6.32
CA GLY A 274 -36.26 -5.02 6.11
C GLY A 274 -35.75 -5.93 7.21
N LEU A 275 -35.10 -7.03 6.83
CA LEU A 275 -34.60 -8.04 7.76
C LEU A 275 -33.20 -7.69 8.27
N GLY A 276 -32.98 -7.89 9.56
CA GLY A 276 -31.66 -7.70 10.16
C GLY A 276 -30.60 -8.65 9.60
N GLY A 277 -29.36 -8.18 9.55
CA GLY A 277 -28.21 -8.97 9.10
C GLY A 277 -27.97 -10.22 9.97
N VAL A 278 -27.39 -11.26 9.36
CA VAL A 278 -27.03 -12.52 10.03
C VAL A 278 -25.85 -12.32 10.98
N ALA A 279 -25.94 -12.86 12.20
CA ALA A 279 -24.83 -12.90 13.15
C ALA A 279 -23.66 -13.76 12.63
N LEU A 280 -22.44 -13.27 12.86
CA LEU A 280 -21.19 -13.90 12.46
C LEU A 280 -20.54 -14.70 13.61
N ASN A 281 -21.20 -14.77 14.77
CA ASN A 281 -20.71 -15.45 15.98
C ASN A 281 -20.39 -16.94 15.80
N SER A 282 -21.05 -17.61 14.86
CA SER A 282 -20.85 -19.04 14.56
C SER A 282 -19.79 -19.27 13.48
N TYR A 283 -19.23 -18.20 12.91
CA TYR A 283 -18.29 -18.24 11.79
C TYR A 283 -16.92 -17.65 12.12
N GLY A 284 -16.73 -17.08 13.30
CA GLY A 284 -15.48 -16.50 13.77
C GLY A 284 -15.45 -16.36 15.28
N TYR A 285 -14.47 -15.64 15.80
CA TYR A 285 -14.36 -15.34 17.24
C TYR A 285 -14.34 -16.56 18.20
N PRO A 286 -13.62 -17.66 17.88
CA PRO A 286 -13.64 -18.85 18.74
C PRO A 286 -13.02 -18.55 20.11
N ALA A 287 -13.58 -19.15 21.16
CA ALA A 287 -13.17 -18.93 22.55
C ALA A 287 -11.73 -19.38 22.87
N SER A 288 -11.12 -20.18 22.00
CA SER A 288 -9.73 -20.63 22.11
C SER A 288 -9.06 -20.59 20.75
N VAL A 289 -7.92 -19.89 20.68
CA VAL A 289 -7.12 -19.74 19.46
C VAL A 289 -5.65 -19.98 19.73
N THR A 290 -5.00 -20.62 18.78
CA THR A 290 -3.54 -20.61 18.63
C THR A 290 -3.16 -19.79 17.40
N ALA A 291 -1.87 -19.47 17.24
CA ALA A 291 -1.38 -18.73 16.08
C ALA A 291 -1.64 -19.43 14.74
N THR A 292 -1.94 -20.73 14.75
CA THR A 292 -2.24 -21.53 13.55
C THR A 292 -3.72 -21.92 13.44
N SER A 293 -4.59 -21.36 14.28
CA SER A 293 -6.03 -21.65 14.26
C SER A 293 -6.70 -21.07 13.02
N THR A 294 -7.26 -21.92 12.16
CA THR A 294 -7.98 -21.52 10.94
C THR A 294 -9.41 -21.05 11.18
N ALA A 295 -9.92 -21.23 12.40
CA ALA A 295 -11.23 -20.75 12.83
C ALA A 295 -11.19 -19.30 13.34
N ASN A 296 -9.99 -18.73 13.56
CA ASN A 296 -9.83 -17.34 13.97
C ASN A 296 -10.14 -16.40 12.80
N LYS A 297 -11.40 -15.97 12.71
CA LYS A 297 -11.89 -15.02 11.73
C LYS A 297 -12.44 -13.77 12.41
N ILE A 298 -12.25 -12.62 11.76
CA ILE A 298 -12.74 -11.31 12.19
C ILE A 298 -13.37 -10.58 11.01
N PHE A 299 -14.34 -9.72 11.26
CA PHE A 299 -15.15 -9.12 10.20
C PHE A 299 -15.38 -7.62 10.45
N LEU A 300 -15.50 -6.85 9.37
CA LEU A 300 -16.11 -5.51 9.46
C LEU A 300 -17.57 -5.65 9.91
N GLY A 301 -18.09 -4.59 10.54
CA GLY A 301 -19.52 -4.45 10.77
C GLY A 301 -20.26 -4.38 9.44
N GLY A 302 -21.40 -5.07 9.34
CA GLY A 302 -22.30 -4.98 8.19
C GLY A 302 -23.03 -3.63 8.16
N GLY A 303 -23.31 -3.13 6.95
CA GLY A 303 -24.14 -1.94 6.75
C GLY A 303 -25.61 -2.23 7.04
N GLY A 304 -26.35 -1.22 7.52
CA GLY A 304 -27.81 -1.26 7.60
C GLY A 304 -28.46 -1.12 6.21
N GLY A 305 -29.71 -1.56 6.06
CA GLY A 305 -30.49 -1.31 4.85
C GLY A 305 -31.20 0.04 4.88
N SER A 306 -31.46 0.62 3.71
CA SER A 306 -32.21 1.88 3.59
C SER A 306 -33.68 1.69 3.97
N GLY A 307 -34.29 2.74 4.50
CA GLY A 307 -35.75 2.83 4.55
C GLY A 307 -36.34 3.02 3.16
N GLU A 308 -37.62 2.69 3.00
CA GLU A 308 -38.34 2.94 1.75
C GLU A 308 -38.86 4.38 1.75
N MET A 309 -38.78 5.02 0.58
CA MET A 309 -39.12 6.42 0.44
C MET A 309 -39.71 6.69 -0.94
N ASN A 310 -40.88 7.29 -0.94
CA ASN A 310 -41.62 7.72 -2.11
C ASN A 310 -41.84 9.23 -2.13
N ASN A 311 -41.65 9.90 -0.99
CA ASN A 311 -41.77 11.34 -0.90
C ASN A 311 -40.45 12.01 -1.28
N ILE A 312 -40.54 13.14 -1.96
CA ILE A 312 -39.39 13.97 -2.33
C ILE A 312 -39.32 15.16 -1.38
N TYR A 313 -38.21 15.25 -0.64
CA TYR A 313 -37.95 16.38 0.27
C TYR A 313 -37.44 17.61 -0.50
N ASP A 314 -36.48 17.39 -1.41
CA ASP A 314 -35.90 18.43 -2.25
C ASP A 314 -36.12 18.11 -3.73
N VAL A 315 -37.09 18.81 -4.32
CA VAL A 315 -37.48 18.68 -5.73
C VAL A 315 -36.37 19.08 -6.70
N ALA A 316 -35.41 19.92 -6.31
CA ALA A 316 -34.31 20.33 -7.18
C ALA A 316 -33.23 19.26 -7.30
N THR A 317 -33.01 18.48 -6.23
CA THR A 317 -32.00 17.41 -6.19
C THR A 317 -32.59 16.00 -6.31
N GLY A 318 -33.91 15.86 -6.21
CA GLY A 318 -34.62 14.57 -6.27
C GLY A 318 -34.37 13.68 -5.04
N ILE A 319 -33.94 14.27 -3.92
CA ILE A 319 -33.62 13.52 -2.69
C ILE A 319 -34.89 13.29 -1.87
N GLY A 320 -35.08 12.04 -1.41
CA GLY A 320 -36.28 11.60 -0.69
C GLY A 320 -36.31 11.95 0.80
N GLU A 321 -37.48 11.76 1.41
CA GLU A 321 -37.73 12.01 2.85
C GLU A 321 -37.26 10.87 3.77
N GLY A 322 -36.88 9.72 3.21
CA GLY A 322 -36.35 8.58 3.98
C GLY A 322 -34.90 8.79 4.46
N THR A 323 -34.37 7.80 5.17
CA THR A 323 -32.94 7.77 5.55
C THR A 323 -32.23 6.54 4.98
N PRO A 324 -30.93 6.67 4.63
CA PRO A 324 -30.15 5.54 4.18
C PRO A 324 -29.88 4.58 5.35
N GLY A 325 -29.37 3.39 5.04
CA GLY A 325 -28.77 2.55 6.05
C GLY A 325 -27.45 3.14 6.57
N GLY A 326 -27.12 2.86 7.82
CA GLY A 326 -25.84 3.29 8.41
C GLY A 326 -24.69 2.35 8.07
N ASP A 327 -23.49 2.91 7.91
CA ASP A 327 -22.25 2.15 7.68
C ASP A 327 -21.84 1.35 8.93
N GLY A 328 -21.25 0.17 8.74
CA GLY A 328 -20.72 -0.65 9.82
C GLY A 328 -19.44 -0.07 10.44
N GLY A 329 -19.04 -0.60 11.59
CA GLY A 329 -17.75 -0.29 12.23
C GLY A 329 -16.59 -1.06 11.61
N GLY A 330 -15.39 -0.46 11.64
CA GLY A 330 -14.17 -1.05 11.13
C GLY A 330 -13.49 -2.04 12.08
N ILE A 331 -12.21 -2.29 11.86
CA ILE A 331 -11.36 -3.13 12.71
C ILE A 331 -10.25 -2.27 13.31
N VAL A 332 -10.03 -2.39 14.62
CA VAL A 332 -8.87 -1.81 15.30
C VAL A 332 -8.00 -2.95 15.86
N PHE A 333 -6.72 -2.96 15.53
CA PHE A 333 -5.72 -3.87 16.07
C PHE A 333 -4.60 -3.09 16.73
N ILE A 334 -4.38 -3.33 18.02
CA ILE A 334 -3.28 -2.73 18.77
C ILE A 334 -2.49 -3.84 19.45
N LYS A 335 -1.19 -3.87 19.19
CA LYS A 335 -0.23 -4.68 19.93
C LYS A 335 0.74 -3.78 20.68
N ALA A 336 0.86 -3.96 21.99
CA ALA A 336 1.78 -3.17 22.81
C ALA A 336 2.21 -3.93 24.07
N ALA A 337 3.38 -3.61 24.63
CA ALA A 337 3.69 -4.06 25.99
C ALA A 337 2.83 -3.32 27.03
N THR A 338 2.59 -2.02 26.81
CA THR A 338 1.71 -1.20 27.66
C THR A 338 0.81 -0.30 26.81
N LEU A 339 -0.48 -0.24 27.13
CA LEU A 339 -1.42 0.76 26.61
C LEU A 339 -1.81 1.73 27.73
N THR A 340 -1.44 3.00 27.57
CA THR A 340 -1.81 4.08 28.50
C THR A 340 -3.02 4.82 27.95
N GLY A 341 -4.20 4.58 28.53
CA GLY A 341 -5.48 5.05 27.99
C GLY A 341 -5.79 6.52 28.26
N ASN A 342 -5.32 7.09 29.39
CA ASN A 342 -5.53 8.50 29.79
C ASN A 342 -6.99 9.02 29.72
N GLY A 343 -7.98 8.13 29.80
CA GLY A 343 -9.40 8.46 29.69
C GLY A 343 -9.94 8.56 28.25
N TYR A 344 -9.13 8.27 27.24
CA TYR A 344 -9.56 8.29 25.83
C TYR A 344 -10.28 7.00 25.42
N THR A 345 -10.90 7.06 24.24
CA THR A 345 -11.68 5.97 23.66
C THR A 345 -10.95 5.31 22.50
N ILE A 346 -11.06 3.98 22.42
CA ILE A 346 -10.80 3.18 21.23
C ILE A 346 -12.14 2.63 20.75
N SER A 347 -12.58 2.97 19.55
CA SER A 347 -13.91 2.63 19.04
C SER A 347 -13.91 2.05 17.63
N ALA A 348 -14.85 1.14 17.39
CA ALA A 348 -15.22 0.57 16.11
C ALA A 348 -16.74 0.44 16.02
N ASN A 349 -17.46 1.51 16.34
CA ASN A 349 -18.91 1.54 16.38
C ASN A 349 -19.50 1.62 14.96
N GLY A 350 -20.69 1.06 14.77
CA GLY A 350 -21.49 1.35 13.58
C GLY A 350 -21.99 2.80 13.58
N ALA A 351 -22.46 3.27 12.42
CA ALA A 351 -23.11 4.56 12.27
C ALA A 351 -24.62 4.43 12.08
N GLN A 352 -25.35 5.47 12.49
CA GLN A 352 -26.75 5.63 12.13
C GLN A 352 -26.83 6.22 10.73
N GLY A 353 -27.86 5.88 9.95
CA GLY A 353 -28.10 6.46 8.63
C GLY A 353 -28.27 7.98 8.72
N VAL A 354 -27.60 8.71 7.82
CA VAL A 354 -27.63 10.18 7.77
C VAL A 354 -28.13 10.62 6.40
N ASN A 355 -29.29 11.27 6.36
CA ASN A 355 -29.75 12.03 5.21
C ASN A 355 -29.47 13.53 5.45
N PRO A 356 -28.46 14.12 4.79
CA PRO A 356 -28.00 15.47 5.10
C PRO A 356 -28.97 16.59 4.73
N VAL A 357 -29.99 16.32 3.91
CA VAL A 357 -30.98 17.35 3.51
C VAL A 357 -32.11 17.52 4.54
N LEU A 358 -32.33 16.52 5.40
CA LEU A 358 -33.43 16.58 6.38
C LEU A 358 -33.10 17.50 7.56
N PRO A 359 -34.12 18.13 8.18
CA PRO A 359 -33.93 19.01 9.35
C PRO A 359 -33.28 18.27 10.52
N VAL A 360 -33.67 17.01 10.74
CA VAL A 360 -32.99 16.08 11.63
C VAL A 360 -32.43 14.94 10.78
N LYS A 361 -31.11 14.93 10.59
CA LYS A 361 -30.46 14.10 9.57
C LYS A 361 -30.60 12.59 9.77
N THR A 362 -30.99 12.15 10.96
CA THR A 362 -31.15 10.74 11.35
C THR A 362 -32.61 10.31 11.48
N GLU A 363 -33.56 11.15 11.03
CA GLU A 363 -34.99 10.90 11.17
C GLU A 363 -35.68 11.07 9.82
N ALA A 364 -36.35 10.03 9.35
CA ALA A 364 -37.12 10.09 8.12
C ALA A 364 -38.37 10.98 8.31
N ALA A 365 -38.64 11.85 7.33
CA ALA A 365 -39.62 12.93 7.41
C ALA A 365 -41.00 12.58 6.81
N GLY A 366 -41.45 11.33 7.00
CA GLY A 366 -42.72 10.82 6.45
C GLY A 366 -42.59 9.40 5.89
N ASP A 367 -41.34 9.05 5.61
CA ASP A 367 -40.94 7.81 4.96
C ASP A 367 -40.26 6.85 5.95
N GLY A 368 -39.78 5.72 5.44
CA GLY A 368 -39.12 4.69 6.21
C GLY A 368 -37.76 5.14 6.75
N GLY A 369 -37.48 4.73 8.00
CA GLY A 369 -36.16 4.89 8.60
C GLY A 369 -35.21 3.76 8.18
N GLY A 370 -33.99 4.11 7.77
CA GLY A 370 -32.91 3.17 7.51
C GLY A 370 -32.34 2.55 8.79
N GLY A 371 -31.89 1.30 8.67
CA GLY A 371 -31.31 0.53 9.76
C GLY A 371 -29.93 1.01 10.18
N GLY A 372 -29.56 0.77 11.44
CA GLY A 372 -28.24 1.11 11.98
C GLY A 372 -27.15 0.16 11.50
N GLY A 373 -25.95 0.67 11.27
CA GLY A 373 -24.77 -0.14 10.99
C GLY A 373 -24.30 -0.94 12.20
N ALA A 374 -23.69 -2.10 11.97
CA ALA A 374 -23.21 -2.96 13.04
C ALA A 374 -21.90 -2.45 13.66
N GLY A 375 -21.62 -2.85 14.90
CA GLY A 375 -20.29 -2.71 15.49
C GLY A 375 -19.24 -3.54 14.74
N GLY A 376 -18.01 -3.05 14.73
CA GLY A 376 -16.84 -3.70 14.18
C GLY A 376 -16.09 -4.54 15.19
N VAL A 377 -14.76 -4.52 15.14
CA VAL A 377 -13.91 -5.32 16.03
C VAL A 377 -12.80 -4.46 16.63
N VAL A 378 -12.59 -4.54 17.94
CA VAL A 378 -11.41 -3.97 18.62
C VAL A 378 -10.60 -5.10 19.24
N ILE A 379 -9.37 -5.28 18.77
CA ILE A 379 -8.40 -6.24 19.28
C ILE A 379 -7.31 -5.53 20.06
N LEU A 380 -7.14 -5.95 21.32
CA LEU A 380 -6.12 -5.44 22.24
C LEU A 380 -5.16 -6.57 22.61
N ASN A 381 -4.15 -6.76 21.78
CA ASN A 381 -3.06 -7.69 22.04
C ASN A 381 -2.00 -7.02 22.93
N VAL A 382 -2.38 -6.69 24.16
CA VAL A 382 -1.62 -5.84 25.08
C VAL A 382 -1.34 -6.55 26.39
N SER A 383 -0.13 -6.42 26.93
CA SER A 383 0.24 -7.07 28.20
C SER A 383 -0.19 -6.28 29.44
N ASN A 384 -0.07 -4.95 29.41
CA ASN A 384 -0.37 -4.08 30.56
C ASN A 384 -1.23 -2.88 30.15
N PHE A 385 -2.12 -2.45 31.04
CA PHE A 385 -2.92 -1.24 30.87
C PHE A 385 -2.59 -0.23 31.98
N SER A 386 -2.59 1.06 31.64
CA SER A 386 -2.41 2.16 32.59
C SER A 386 -3.40 3.28 32.30
N GLY A 387 -3.91 3.92 33.36
CA GLY A 387 -4.96 4.92 33.27
C GLY A 387 -6.32 4.33 32.84
N ASN A 388 -7.32 5.21 32.78
CA ASN A 388 -8.66 4.84 32.33
C ASN A 388 -8.69 4.68 30.81
N LEU A 389 -9.50 3.77 30.30
CA LEU A 389 -9.68 3.55 28.87
C LEU A 389 -11.13 3.16 28.60
N SER A 390 -11.75 3.72 27.56
CA SER A 390 -13.03 3.24 27.04
C SER A 390 -12.81 2.48 25.74
N VAL A 391 -13.40 1.30 25.61
CA VAL A 391 -13.30 0.46 24.41
C VAL A 391 -14.69 0.13 23.90
N GLN A 392 -14.97 0.41 22.63
CA GLN A 392 -16.33 0.33 22.08
C GLN A 392 -16.37 -0.37 20.72
N ALA A 393 -17.35 -1.24 20.55
CA ALA A 393 -17.72 -1.84 19.28
C ALA A 393 -19.25 -2.03 19.26
N SER A 394 -20.01 -0.97 19.54
CA SER A 394 -21.47 -1.01 19.60
C SER A 394 -22.10 -0.90 18.20
N GLY A 395 -23.25 -1.53 18.02
CA GLY A 395 -24.11 -1.24 16.87
C GLY A 395 -24.76 0.13 17.00
N ALA A 396 -25.07 0.75 15.87
CA ALA A 396 -25.78 2.03 15.85
C ALA A 396 -27.28 1.86 15.95
N ASN A 397 -27.96 2.91 16.43
CA ASN A 397 -29.41 2.95 16.45
C ASN A 397 -29.97 2.97 15.02
N GLY A 398 -31.15 2.36 14.84
CA GLY A 398 -31.95 2.57 13.64
C GLY A 398 -32.46 4.00 13.57
N SER A 399 -32.70 4.50 12.36
CA SER A 399 -33.26 5.84 12.16
C SER A 399 -34.68 5.93 12.68
N ASN A 400 -35.04 7.06 13.29
CA ASN A 400 -36.44 7.33 13.61
C ASN A 400 -37.21 7.61 12.31
N ALA A 401 -38.54 7.57 12.40
CA ALA A 401 -39.43 8.01 11.33
C ALA A 401 -40.54 8.90 11.92
N GLY A 402 -41.20 9.75 11.15
CA GLY A 402 -42.29 10.57 11.67
C GLY A 402 -42.64 11.79 10.82
N PHE A 403 -42.96 12.90 11.49
CA PHE A 403 -43.25 14.21 10.87
C PHE A 403 -44.49 14.33 9.99
N GLN A 404 -45.38 13.33 10.01
CA GLN A 404 -46.65 13.34 9.29
C GLN A 404 -47.75 12.69 10.14
N ASN A 405 -49.03 12.85 9.76
CA ASN A 405 -50.18 12.15 10.37
C ASN A 405 -50.25 10.67 9.93
N ALA A 406 -49.10 9.98 9.90
CA ALA A 406 -48.93 8.60 9.47
C ALA A 406 -47.94 7.89 10.41
N CYS A 407 -47.96 6.55 10.40
CA CYS A 407 -46.97 5.75 11.14
C CYS A 407 -46.09 4.98 10.16
N PRO A 408 -45.06 5.62 9.57
CA PRO A 408 -44.04 4.91 8.80
C PRO A 408 -43.27 3.90 9.67
N GLY A 409 -42.39 3.12 9.05
CA GLY A 409 -41.56 2.13 9.72
C GLY A 409 -40.21 2.71 10.14
N PRO A 410 -39.88 2.76 11.44
CA PRO A 410 -38.54 3.14 11.88
C PRO A 410 -37.49 2.06 11.53
N GLY A 411 -36.21 2.42 11.54
CA GLY A 411 -35.12 1.48 11.24
C GLY A 411 -34.85 0.48 12.37
N GLY A 412 -34.37 -0.71 11.99
CA GLY A 412 -33.84 -1.69 12.94
C GLY A 412 -32.46 -1.29 13.50
N GLY A 413 -32.17 -1.67 14.74
CA GLY A 413 -30.87 -1.40 15.36
C GLY A 413 -29.74 -2.28 14.82
N GLY A 414 -28.52 -1.76 14.71
CA GLY A 414 -27.34 -2.52 14.30
C GLY A 414 -26.88 -3.49 15.41
N GLY A 415 -26.36 -4.65 15.02
CA GLY A 415 -25.80 -5.64 15.95
C GLY A 415 -24.48 -5.20 16.58
N GLY A 416 -24.23 -5.61 17.82
CA GLY A 416 -22.97 -5.37 18.51
C GLY A 416 -21.79 -6.13 17.91
N GLY A 417 -20.60 -5.52 18.00
CA GLY A 417 -19.33 -6.04 17.50
C GLY A 417 -18.55 -6.87 18.53
N VAL A 418 -17.22 -6.88 18.43
CA VAL A 418 -16.35 -7.67 19.31
C VAL A 418 -15.26 -6.82 19.93
N ILE A 419 -15.03 -7.00 21.22
CA ILE A 419 -13.80 -6.57 21.90
C ILE A 419 -13.04 -7.82 22.31
N TRP A 420 -11.83 -8.01 21.77
CA TRP A 420 -11.01 -9.19 22.01
C TRP A 420 -9.62 -8.83 22.51
N SER A 421 -9.34 -9.17 23.77
CA SER A 421 -8.03 -8.91 24.39
C SER A 421 -7.18 -10.18 24.50
N SER A 422 -5.85 -10.02 24.59
CA SER A 422 -4.94 -11.15 24.85
C SER A 422 -5.16 -11.75 26.25
N GLY A 423 -5.37 -10.90 27.26
CA GLY A 423 -5.68 -11.28 28.64
C GLY A 423 -6.96 -10.63 29.16
N SER A 424 -7.33 -10.90 30.42
CA SER A 424 -8.48 -10.24 31.06
C SER A 424 -8.27 -8.73 31.15
N LEU A 425 -9.29 -7.95 30.78
CA LEU A 425 -9.25 -6.49 30.89
C LEU A 425 -9.32 -6.06 32.36
N PRO A 426 -8.47 -5.12 32.83
CA PRO A 426 -8.55 -4.61 34.19
C PRO A 426 -9.75 -3.66 34.38
N GLY A 427 -10.16 -3.43 35.63
CA GLY A 427 -11.32 -2.58 35.95
C GLY A 427 -11.20 -1.10 35.54
N THR A 428 -10.00 -0.63 35.16
CA THR A 428 -9.81 0.71 34.58
C THR A 428 -10.22 0.79 33.11
N VAL A 429 -10.49 -0.34 32.46
CA VAL A 429 -10.98 -0.43 31.09
C VAL A 429 -12.48 -0.65 31.10
N THR A 430 -13.25 0.31 30.58
CA THR A 430 -14.69 0.15 30.37
C THR A 430 -14.96 -0.32 28.94
N THR A 431 -15.98 -1.16 28.77
CA THR A 431 -16.30 -1.78 27.48
C THR A 431 -17.75 -1.55 27.09
N ASN A 432 -18.01 -1.37 25.80
CA ASN A 432 -19.35 -1.35 25.24
C ASN A 432 -19.44 -2.14 23.93
N VAL A 433 -20.25 -3.19 23.91
CA VAL A 433 -20.58 -3.97 22.72
C VAL A 433 -22.09 -4.10 22.52
N THR A 434 -22.87 -3.15 23.04
CA THR A 434 -24.33 -3.25 22.93
C THR A 434 -24.79 -3.18 21.48
N GLY A 435 -25.87 -3.90 21.17
CA GLY A 435 -26.61 -3.65 19.94
C GLY A 435 -27.25 -2.25 20.02
N GLY A 436 -27.46 -1.63 18.86
CA GLY A 436 -28.17 -0.37 18.77
C GLY A 436 -29.66 -0.54 19.03
N ALA A 437 -30.31 0.50 19.54
CA ALA A 437 -31.76 0.53 19.68
C ALA A 437 -32.45 0.58 18.31
N SER A 438 -33.70 0.11 18.24
CA SER A 438 -34.56 0.43 17.08
C SER A 438 -34.91 1.91 17.08
N GLY A 439 -35.23 2.43 15.89
CA GLY A 439 -35.87 3.72 15.77
C GLY A 439 -37.29 3.70 16.33
N ILE A 440 -37.83 4.89 16.56
CA ILE A 440 -39.21 5.10 17.00
C ILE A 440 -39.94 6.08 16.07
N ILE A 441 -41.26 6.12 16.19
CA ILE A 441 -42.06 7.19 15.60
C ILE A 441 -41.92 8.46 16.43
N LYS A 442 -41.37 9.52 15.83
CA LYS A 442 -41.15 10.81 16.49
C LYS A 442 -42.33 11.75 16.31
N ASN A 443 -42.58 12.52 17.37
CA ASN A 443 -43.57 13.59 17.39
C ASN A 443 -43.17 14.74 16.47
N ALA A 444 -44.12 15.29 15.73
CA ALA A 444 -44.02 16.64 15.20
C ALA A 444 -45.18 17.47 15.78
N PRO A 445 -44.97 18.67 16.33
CA PRO A 445 -46.04 19.44 16.99
C PRO A 445 -47.31 19.68 16.16
N SER A 446 -47.22 19.63 14.83
CA SER A 446 -48.34 19.74 13.90
C SER A 446 -49.01 18.41 13.51
N HIS A 447 -48.43 17.28 13.91
CA HIS A 447 -48.85 15.93 13.55
C HIS A 447 -48.83 15.03 14.79
N ASN A 448 -50.01 14.58 15.23
CA ASN A 448 -50.17 13.74 16.42
C ASN A 448 -50.56 12.31 16.00
N PRO A 449 -49.61 11.52 15.44
CA PRO A 449 -49.93 10.19 14.99
C PRO A 449 -50.18 9.28 16.19
N PRO A 450 -51.17 8.37 16.13
CA PRO A 450 -51.56 7.50 17.26
C PRO A 450 -50.49 6.48 17.69
N CYS A 451 -49.36 6.42 16.99
CA CYS A 451 -48.23 5.52 17.20
C CYS A 451 -46.98 6.24 17.72
N GLU A 452 -47.08 7.50 18.12
CA GLU A 452 -45.97 8.26 18.68
C GLU A 452 -45.21 7.47 19.77
N GLY A 453 -43.88 7.49 19.71
CA GLY A 453 -43.01 6.80 20.66
C GLY A 453 -42.90 5.29 20.45
N SER A 454 -43.74 4.70 19.60
CA SER A 454 -43.67 3.27 19.27
C SER A 454 -42.52 2.97 18.31
N ALA A 455 -41.91 1.80 18.45
CA ALA A 455 -40.97 1.25 17.45
C ALA A 455 -41.69 0.73 16.19
N ASN A 456 -43.02 0.64 16.23
CA ASN A 456 -43.85 0.13 15.12
C ASN A 456 -43.34 -1.22 14.58
N GLY A 457 -42.98 -2.14 15.48
CA GLY A 457 -42.45 -3.46 15.12
C GLY A 457 -40.94 -3.51 14.81
N ALA A 458 -40.24 -2.37 14.78
CA ALA A 458 -38.78 -2.34 14.65
C ALA A 458 -38.11 -2.95 15.90
N VAL A 459 -36.99 -3.64 15.69
CA VAL A 459 -36.29 -4.40 16.74
C VAL A 459 -34.87 -3.85 16.92
N ALA A 460 -34.39 -3.86 18.16
CA ALA A 460 -33.00 -3.54 18.48
C ALA A 460 -32.04 -4.61 17.95
N GLY A 461 -30.77 -4.24 17.73
CA GLY A 461 -29.73 -5.21 17.46
C GLY A 461 -29.38 -6.03 18.71
N SER A 462 -28.87 -7.25 18.50
CA SER A 462 -28.36 -8.06 19.60
C SER A 462 -26.99 -7.56 20.06
N ASN A 463 -26.67 -7.78 21.33
CA ASN A 463 -25.35 -7.45 21.87
C ASN A 463 -24.23 -8.29 21.25
N GLY A 464 -23.03 -7.71 21.25
CA GLY A 464 -21.79 -8.31 20.80
C GLY A 464 -21.09 -9.12 21.88
N LEU A 465 -19.77 -9.30 21.71
CA LEU A 465 -18.94 -10.12 22.59
C LEU A 465 -17.76 -9.34 23.16
N ILE A 466 -17.49 -9.54 24.45
CA ILE A 466 -16.22 -9.22 25.09
C ILE A 466 -15.55 -10.53 25.47
N GLN A 467 -14.33 -10.76 25.00
CA GLN A 467 -13.58 -11.98 25.32
C GLN A 467 -12.08 -11.74 25.44
N SER A 468 -11.39 -12.67 26.11
CA SER A 468 -9.93 -12.69 26.24
C SER A 468 -9.31 -13.85 25.47
N GLY A 469 -7.98 -14.02 25.54
CA GLY A 469 -7.28 -15.15 24.92
C GLY A 469 -6.98 -14.96 23.43
N TYR A 470 -6.98 -13.71 22.95
CA TYR A 470 -6.60 -13.42 21.57
C TYR A 470 -5.15 -13.85 21.28
N VAL A 471 -4.95 -14.53 20.16
CA VAL A 471 -3.64 -14.83 19.58
C VAL A 471 -3.67 -14.46 18.11
N ALA A 472 -2.72 -13.62 17.68
CA ALA A 472 -2.63 -13.20 16.29
C ALA A 472 -2.27 -14.39 15.38
N PRO A 473 -3.04 -14.65 14.31
CA PRO A 473 -2.68 -15.67 13.33
C PRO A 473 -1.41 -15.29 12.57
N GLN A 474 -0.54 -16.27 12.37
CA GLN A 474 0.66 -16.12 11.55
C GLN A 474 1.12 -17.48 11.00
N GLY A 475 1.73 -17.47 9.82
CA GLY A 475 2.43 -18.63 9.29
C GLY A 475 3.51 -19.14 10.23
N ASN A 476 3.59 -20.47 10.41
CA ASN A 476 4.57 -21.13 11.29
C ASN A 476 5.81 -21.65 10.55
N ILE A 477 5.81 -21.61 9.22
CA ILE A 477 6.96 -21.99 8.39
C ILE A 477 7.68 -20.71 7.97
N SER A 478 8.79 -20.41 8.63
CA SER A 478 9.63 -19.24 8.31
C SER A 478 10.41 -19.45 7.02
N ILE A 479 10.57 -18.37 6.26
CA ILE A 479 11.38 -18.31 5.03
C ILE A 479 12.69 -17.61 5.38
N ASN A 480 13.80 -18.12 4.85
CA ASN A 480 15.08 -17.42 4.96
C ASN A 480 15.03 -16.16 4.09
N CYS A 481 15.09 -14.98 4.69
CA CYS A 481 15.11 -13.70 3.97
C CYS A 481 16.47 -13.44 3.28
N SER A 482 17.03 -14.43 2.58
CA SER A 482 18.20 -14.33 1.71
C SER A 482 17.83 -14.07 0.24
N ILE A 483 16.60 -13.64 -0.03
CA ILE A 483 16.22 -13.13 -1.35
C ILE A 483 17.06 -11.87 -1.64
N LEU A 484 18.03 -12.00 -2.54
CA LEU A 484 18.85 -10.88 -2.96
C LEU A 484 17.93 -9.84 -3.64
N PRO A 485 18.10 -8.53 -3.40
CA PRO A 485 17.35 -7.50 -4.11
C PRO A 485 17.37 -7.73 -5.61
N LEU A 486 16.28 -7.38 -6.29
CA LEU A 486 16.16 -7.43 -7.75
C LEU A 486 17.43 -6.84 -8.39
N ASP A 487 18.08 -7.61 -9.28
CA ASP A 487 19.26 -7.13 -9.99
C ASP A 487 18.83 -5.92 -10.86
N LEU A 488 19.24 -4.71 -10.47
CA LEU A 488 18.85 -3.45 -11.12
C LEU A 488 19.62 -3.22 -12.43
N LEU A 489 20.68 -4.00 -12.66
CA LEU A 489 21.65 -3.80 -13.72
C LEU A 489 21.61 -4.98 -14.68
N LYS A 490 21.10 -4.75 -15.90
CA LYS A 490 21.08 -5.76 -16.96
C LYS A 490 22.50 -6.04 -17.48
N GLN A 491 23.28 -4.99 -17.69
CA GLN A 491 24.68 -5.10 -18.12
C GLN A 491 25.48 -3.84 -17.78
N PHE A 492 26.78 -4.05 -17.56
CA PHE A 492 27.80 -2.99 -17.54
C PHE A 492 29.03 -3.48 -18.28
N THR A 493 29.38 -2.75 -19.34
CA THR A 493 30.45 -3.10 -20.26
C THR A 493 31.34 -1.89 -20.53
N GLY A 494 32.59 -2.16 -20.90
CA GLY A 494 33.53 -1.12 -21.26
C GLY A 494 34.54 -1.60 -22.27
N LYS A 495 34.96 -0.72 -23.17
CA LYS A 495 35.94 -1.01 -24.21
C LYS A 495 36.91 0.14 -24.36
N ARG A 496 38.21 -0.18 -24.49
CA ARG A 496 39.21 0.80 -24.91
C ARG A 496 39.20 0.91 -26.43
N ASN A 497 39.05 2.13 -26.93
CA ASN A 497 39.19 2.45 -28.34
C ASN A 497 40.25 3.55 -28.48
N ASN A 498 41.44 3.19 -28.98
CA ASN A 498 42.63 4.05 -28.99
C ASN A 498 42.97 4.59 -27.58
N GLN A 499 42.84 5.91 -27.40
CA GLN A 499 43.16 6.62 -26.16
C GLN A 499 41.94 6.84 -25.25
N LEU A 500 40.74 6.40 -25.66
CA LEU A 500 39.49 6.61 -24.92
C LEU A 500 38.97 5.29 -24.34
N ILE A 501 38.34 5.35 -23.17
CA ILE A 501 37.58 4.25 -22.58
C ILE A 501 36.09 4.59 -22.69
N GLN A 502 35.34 3.75 -23.39
CA GLN A 502 33.90 3.89 -23.54
C GLN A 502 33.20 2.90 -22.62
N LEU A 503 32.29 3.38 -21.78
CA LEU A 503 31.51 2.62 -20.82
C LEU A 503 30.02 2.68 -21.20
N ASN A 504 29.34 1.53 -21.14
CA ASN A 504 27.92 1.41 -21.43
C ASN A 504 27.25 0.58 -20.35
N TRP A 505 26.07 1.00 -19.90
CA TRP A 505 25.22 0.20 -19.01
C TRP A 505 23.76 0.24 -19.42
N SER A 506 23.03 -0.79 -19.04
CA SER A 506 21.57 -0.80 -19.12
C SER A 506 20.95 -1.44 -17.89
N LEU A 507 19.75 -0.99 -17.56
CA LEU A 507 19.07 -1.30 -16.32
C LEU A 507 17.96 -2.34 -16.54
N ILE A 508 17.58 -2.99 -15.44
CA ILE A 508 16.33 -3.76 -15.35
C ILE A 508 15.33 -2.84 -14.65
N ASN A 509 14.20 -2.58 -15.28
CA ASN A 509 13.12 -1.73 -14.74
C ASN A 509 13.62 -0.36 -14.27
N ALA A 510 14.08 0.49 -15.21
CA ALA A 510 14.71 1.79 -14.92
C ALA A 510 13.88 2.73 -14.02
N GLU A 511 12.58 2.50 -13.92
CA GLU A 511 11.60 3.24 -13.11
C GLU A 511 11.78 2.98 -11.60
N GLN A 512 12.43 1.88 -11.23
CA GLN A 512 12.76 1.52 -9.85
C GLN A 512 14.12 2.06 -9.40
N VAL A 513 14.88 2.72 -10.28
CA VAL A 513 16.21 3.27 -9.98
C VAL A 513 16.11 4.79 -9.89
N LYS A 514 16.38 5.35 -8.71
CA LYS A 514 16.36 6.78 -8.45
C LYS A 514 17.55 7.49 -9.11
N LYS A 515 18.75 6.92 -8.96
CA LYS A 515 19.97 7.45 -9.57
C LYS A 515 21.05 6.39 -9.77
N VAL A 516 21.91 6.63 -10.76
CA VAL A 516 23.11 5.83 -11.01
C VAL A 516 24.34 6.74 -10.87
N VAL A 517 25.30 6.29 -10.07
CA VAL A 517 26.59 6.97 -9.88
C VAL A 517 27.69 6.09 -10.47
N LEU A 518 28.43 6.63 -11.44
CA LEU A 518 29.67 6.02 -11.91
C LEU A 518 30.81 6.48 -11.01
N GLU A 519 31.59 5.53 -10.52
CA GLU A 519 32.83 5.80 -9.79
C GLU A 519 34.05 5.28 -10.55
N LYS A 520 35.16 6.01 -10.41
CA LYS A 520 36.47 5.70 -10.99
C LYS A 520 37.50 5.65 -9.88
N LYS A 521 38.40 4.68 -9.96
CA LYS A 521 39.61 4.55 -9.15
C LYS A 521 40.83 4.54 -10.08
N THR A 522 41.85 5.33 -9.77
CA THR A 522 43.12 5.36 -10.51
C THR A 522 44.26 4.81 -9.66
N GLY A 523 45.00 3.84 -10.18
CA GLY A 523 46.05 3.11 -9.47
C GLY A 523 45.55 2.53 -8.14
N ASN A 524 46.26 2.83 -7.05
CA ASN A 524 45.91 2.39 -5.70
C ASN A 524 45.02 3.39 -4.93
N GLY A 525 44.47 4.41 -5.59
CA GLY A 525 43.61 5.42 -4.95
C GLY A 525 42.25 4.89 -4.46
N ALA A 526 41.45 5.78 -3.88
CA ALA A 526 40.04 5.52 -3.54
C ALA A 526 39.15 5.65 -4.79
N PHE A 527 37.95 5.07 -4.74
CA PHE A 527 36.91 5.37 -5.73
C PHE A 527 36.40 6.78 -5.51
N ILE A 528 36.26 7.53 -6.60
CA ILE A 528 35.67 8.87 -6.65
C ILE A 528 34.53 8.88 -7.66
N SER A 529 33.46 9.61 -7.39
CA SER A 529 32.35 9.77 -8.34
C SER A 529 32.80 10.61 -9.55
N VAL A 530 32.53 10.11 -10.75
CA VAL A 530 32.88 10.78 -12.02
C VAL A 530 31.65 11.32 -12.74
N THR A 531 30.52 10.62 -12.63
CA THR A 531 29.23 11.14 -13.11
C THR A 531 28.08 10.61 -12.26
N GLU A 532 27.03 11.39 -12.16
CA GLU A 532 25.75 11.01 -11.56
C GLU A 532 24.65 11.27 -12.59
N GLN A 533 23.77 10.29 -12.77
CA GLN A 533 22.61 10.41 -13.64
C GLN A 533 21.34 10.15 -12.82
N GLN A 534 20.46 11.14 -12.80
CA GLN A 534 19.10 11.02 -12.26
C GLN A 534 18.21 10.43 -13.37
N LEU A 535 17.44 9.40 -13.06
CA LEU A 535 16.69 8.58 -14.02
C LEU A 535 15.18 8.94 -14.02
N PRO A 536 14.38 8.60 -15.06
CA PRO A 536 14.28 7.29 -15.74
C PRO A 536 14.94 7.27 -17.13
N VAL A 537 16.10 6.62 -17.27
CA VAL A 537 16.69 6.29 -18.59
C VAL A 537 17.19 4.86 -18.55
N GLU A 538 16.71 4.01 -19.47
CA GLU A 538 17.01 2.57 -19.49
C GLU A 538 18.50 2.28 -19.73
N ASN A 539 19.19 3.17 -20.45
CA ASN A 539 20.57 3.01 -20.87
C ASN A 539 21.41 4.24 -20.48
N GLY A 540 22.68 4.02 -20.14
CA GLY A 540 23.63 5.09 -19.90
C GLY A 540 24.98 4.85 -20.55
N PHE A 541 25.71 5.95 -20.76
CA PHE A 541 26.94 5.99 -21.52
C PHE A 541 27.92 7.00 -20.93
N TYR A 542 29.21 6.66 -20.91
CA TYR A 542 30.27 7.56 -20.47
C TYR A 542 31.57 7.31 -21.27
N VAL A 543 32.32 8.37 -21.53
CA VAL A 543 33.64 8.31 -22.17
C VAL A 543 34.68 8.93 -21.24
N ASP A 544 35.75 8.20 -20.97
CA ASP A 544 36.90 8.69 -20.22
C ASP A 544 38.12 8.89 -21.13
N GLU A 545 38.90 9.92 -20.82
CA GLU A 545 40.12 10.28 -21.54
C GLU A 545 41.32 9.39 -21.14
N ILE A 546 42.49 9.68 -21.72
CA ILE A 546 43.70 8.89 -21.54
C ILE A 546 44.11 8.78 -20.08
N ASN A 547 44.38 7.55 -19.63
CA ASN A 547 44.80 7.28 -18.26
C ASN A 547 46.26 6.80 -18.22
N ALA A 548 47.13 7.60 -17.61
CA ALA A 548 48.56 7.31 -17.45
C ALA A 548 48.85 6.23 -16.38
N ALA A 549 47.87 5.93 -15.53
CA ALA A 549 47.90 4.84 -14.56
C ALA A 549 46.69 3.90 -14.80
N PRO A 550 46.72 2.64 -14.31
CA PRO A 550 45.58 1.75 -14.42
C PRO A 550 44.33 2.34 -13.79
N VAL A 551 43.16 2.06 -14.36
CA VAL A 551 41.87 2.57 -13.89
C VAL A 551 40.86 1.46 -13.70
N THR A 552 40.01 1.61 -12.69
CA THR A 552 38.89 0.72 -12.40
C THR A 552 37.61 1.51 -12.30
N TYR A 553 36.55 1.04 -12.92
CA TYR A 553 35.21 1.65 -12.85
C TYR A 553 34.21 0.72 -12.19
N ARG A 554 33.23 1.32 -11.50
CA ARG A 554 32.03 0.63 -10.99
C ARG A 554 30.82 1.56 -11.00
N LEU A 555 29.63 0.98 -11.02
CA LEU A 555 28.37 1.70 -10.84
C LEU A 555 27.83 1.45 -9.44
N LEU A 556 27.21 2.48 -8.86
CA LEU A 556 26.33 2.42 -7.71
C LEU A 556 24.92 2.77 -8.19
N LEU A 557 23.99 1.84 -8.05
CA LEU A 557 22.59 2.00 -8.41
C LEU A 557 21.80 2.21 -7.13
N PHE A 558 21.16 3.37 -6.99
CA PHE A 558 20.30 3.70 -5.87
C PHE A 558 18.86 3.43 -6.27
N ALA A 559 18.25 2.42 -5.66
CA ALA A 559 16.85 2.09 -5.88
C ALA A 559 15.92 3.12 -5.22
N SER A 560 14.69 3.18 -5.70
CA SER A 560 13.63 4.04 -5.16
C SER A 560 13.24 3.66 -3.72
N ASP A 561 13.51 2.42 -3.29
CA ASP A 561 13.33 1.93 -1.92
C ASP A 561 14.51 2.25 -0.97
N GLY A 562 15.56 2.90 -1.49
CA GLY A 562 16.76 3.27 -0.73
C GLY A 562 17.89 2.24 -0.73
N ALA A 563 17.70 1.06 -1.34
CA ALA A 563 18.77 0.08 -1.48
C ALA A 563 19.87 0.57 -2.44
N VAL A 564 21.11 0.11 -2.22
CA VAL A 564 22.26 0.42 -3.09
C VAL A 564 22.84 -0.87 -3.63
N GLN A 565 22.87 -1.01 -4.95
CA GLN A 565 23.49 -2.12 -5.65
C GLN A 565 24.80 -1.67 -6.32
N TYR A 566 25.85 -2.48 -6.17
CA TYR A 566 27.12 -2.28 -6.88
C TYR A 566 27.20 -3.14 -8.13
N SER A 567 27.79 -2.60 -9.21
CA SER A 567 28.17 -3.41 -10.37
C SER A 567 29.46 -4.21 -10.11
N LYS A 568 29.77 -5.15 -11.01
CA LYS A 568 31.15 -5.64 -11.18
C LYS A 568 32.11 -4.50 -11.50
N HIS A 569 33.39 -4.72 -11.23
CA HIS A 569 34.45 -3.78 -11.58
C HIS A 569 34.91 -3.99 -13.04
N LEU A 570 35.10 -2.90 -13.76
CA LEU A 570 35.76 -2.91 -15.07
C LEU A 570 37.15 -2.30 -14.94
N PHE A 571 38.18 -3.12 -15.15
CA PHE A 571 39.59 -2.72 -15.04
C PHE A 571 40.21 -2.48 -16.42
N PHE A 572 41.03 -1.43 -16.52
CA PHE A 572 41.83 -1.13 -17.70
C PHE A 572 43.26 -0.74 -17.29
N ASP A 573 44.27 -1.32 -17.95
CA ASP A 573 45.68 -0.98 -17.74
C ASP A 573 46.01 0.48 -18.10
N ALA A 574 47.17 0.98 -17.64
CA ALA A 574 47.71 2.25 -18.09
C ALA A 574 47.85 2.29 -19.63
N ALA A 575 47.65 3.46 -20.24
CA ALA A 575 47.93 3.65 -21.65
C ALA A 575 49.42 3.37 -21.95
N LYS A 576 49.70 2.40 -22.85
CA LYS A 576 51.06 2.12 -23.31
C LYS A 576 51.53 3.25 -24.24
N ASN A 577 52.64 3.88 -23.92
CA ASN A 577 53.35 4.75 -24.86
C ASN A 577 53.86 3.90 -26.03
N ALA A 578 53.67 4.36 -27.27
CA ALA A 578 54.25 3.71 -28.43
C ALA A 578 55.80 3.77 -28.33
N SER A 579 56.49 2.70 -28.73
CA SER A 579 57.96 2.58 -28.77
C SER A 579 58.41 2.05 -30.13
N PHE A 580 59.66 2.31 -30.53
CA PHE A 580 60.26 1.78 -31.75
C PHE A 580 61.39 0.79 -31.42
N ASN A 581 61.65 -0.17 -32.32
CA ASN A 581 62.71 -1.16 -32.13
C ASN A 581 63.92 -0.82 -33.01
N LEU A 582 65.11 -1.16 -32.52
CA LEU A 582 66.39 -1.01 -33.22
C LEU A 582 67.05 -2.38 -33.36
N TYR A 583 67.39 -2.80 -34.57
CA TYR A 583 68.14 -4.04 -34.78
C TYR A 583 69.03 -3.99 -36.05
N PRO A 584 70.20 -4.66 -36.04
CA PRO A 584 70.82 -5.27 -34.87
C PRO A 584 71.29 -4.20 -33.87
N ASN A 585 71.42 -4.58 -32.61
CA ASN A 585 71.99 -3.75 -31.55
C ASN A 585 72.67 -4.68 -30.53
N PRO A 586 74.02 -4.79 -30.50
CA PRO A 586 74.99 -3.89 -31.12
C PRO A 586 75.01 -3.89 -32.66
N VAL A 587 75.42 -2.77 -33.26
CA VAL A 587 75.43 -2.53 -34.71
C VAL A 587 76.82 -2.11 -35.20
N SER A 588 77.21 -2.50 -36.41
CA SER A 588 78.43 -2.01 -37.06
C SER A 588 78.19 -0.75 -37.88
N ASP A 589 77.54 -0.89 -39.04
CA ASP A 589 77.45 0.17 -40.07
C ASP A 589 76.04 0.70 -40.33
N LYS A 590 75.01 -0.14 -40.16
CA LYS A 590 73.61 0.20 -40.46
C LYS A 590 72.67 -0.40 -39.42
N VAL A 591 71.78 0.42 -38.87
CA VAL A 591 70.72 -0.03 -37.95
C VAL A 591 69.36 0.09 -38.62
N THR A 592 68.53 -0.93 -38.42
CA THR A 592 67.13 -0.94 -38.82
C THR A 592 66.27 -0.37 -37.69
N VAL A 593 65.54 0.69 -38.00
CA VAL A 593 64.53 1.32 -37.14
C VAL A 593 63.17 0.77 -37.55
N GLN A 594 62.57 -0.06 -36.71
CA GLN A 594 61.19 -0.51 -36.89
C GLN A 594 60.26 0.47 -36.19
N LEU A 595 59.48 1.20 -36.99
CA LEU A 595 58.61 2.28 -36.54
C LEU A 595 57.34 1.74 -35.87
N PRO A 596 56.74 2.49 -34.93
CA PRO A 596 55.40 2.17 -34.43
C PRO A 596 54.37 2.12 -35.58
N VAL A 597 53.38 1.24 -35.45
CA VAL A 597 52.29 1.11 -36.42
C VAL A 597 51.59 2.47 -36.61
N ASN A 598 51.36 2.88 -37.86
CA ASN A 598 50.75 4.16 -38.28
C ASN A 598 51.62 5.43 -38.19
N THR A 599 52.94 5.32 -38.01
CA THR A 599 53.84 6.49 -38.11
C THR A 599 53.79 7.06 -39.54
N LYS A 600 53.38 8.31 -39.72
CA LYS A 600 53.32 8.98 -41.04
C LYS A 600 53.68 10.45 -40.94
N GLY A 601 54.12 11.03 -42.05
CA GLY A 601 54.47 12.44 -42.13
C GLY A 601 55.89 12.75 -41.68
N LYS A 602 56.16 14.03 -41.40
CA LYS A 602 57.52 14.52 -41.10
C LYS A 602 58.00 14.00 -39.75
N THR A 603 59.16 13.34 -39.76
CA THR A 603 59.80 12.77 -38.58
C THR A 603 61.25 13.24 -38.49
N ILE A 604 61.62 13.81 -37.34
CA ILE A 604 62.99 14.18 -37.03
C ILE A 604 63.64 13.03 -36.29
N ILE A 605 64.78 12.58 -36.79
CA ILE A 605 65.62 11.57 -36.17
C ILE A 605 66.88 12.27 -35.68
N ALA A 606 67.16 12.20 -34.39
CA ALA A 606 68.38 12.74 -33.79
C ALA A 606 69.17 11.64 -33.09
N ILE A 607 70.49 11.62 -33.29
CA ILE A 607 71.42 10.73 -32.61
C ILE A 607 72.30 11.57 -31.69
N THR A 608 72.33 11.24 -30.41
CA THR A 608 73.18 11.90 -29.41
C THR A 608 74.16 10.92 -28.80
N ASP A 609 75.34 11.38 -28.40
CA ASP A 609 76.24 10.60 -27.55
C ASP A 609 75.73 10.47 -26.10
N VAL A 610 76.48 9.75 -25.26
CA VAL A 610 76.15 9.56 -23.83
C VAL A 610 76.15 10.86 -23.01
N ASN A 611 76.80 11.92 -23.49
CA ASN A 611 76.83 13.24 -22.85
C ASN A 611 75.71 14.16 -23.38
N GLY A 612 74.83 13.65 -24.26
CA GLY A 612 73.73 14.40 -24.84
C GLY A 612 74.14 15.32 -26.00
N LYS A 613 75.39 15.26 -26.48
CA LYS A 613 75.82 16.03 -27.65
C LYS A 613 75.17 15.42 -28.89
N GLN A 614 74.43 16.23 -29.63
CA GLN A 614 73.83 15.82 -30.91
C GLN A 614 74.92 15.62 -31.96
N LEU A 615 74.98 14.42 -32.53
CA LEU A 615 75.95 14.01 -33.53
C LEU A 615 75.34 13.93 -34.93
N LEU A 616 74.07 13.57 -35.01
CA LEU A 616 73.33 13.52 -36.27
C LEU A 616 71.90 14.01 -36.05
N GLN A 617 71.36 14.76 -37.00
CA GLN A 617 69.94 15.04 -37.10
C GLN A 617 69.50 14.97 -38.55
N GLN A 618 68.42 14.25 -38.81
CA GLN A 618 67.84 14.10 -40.14
C GLN A 618 66.32 14.23 -40.07
N GLU A 619 65.73 15.01 -40.97
CA GLU A 619 64.28 15.03 -41.19
C GLU A 619 63.93 14.07 -42.33
N ILE A 620 62.95 13.20 -42.10
CA ILE A 620 62.48 12.19 -43.06
C ILE A 620 60.96 12.24 -43.14
N LEU A 621 60.42 12.15 -44.35
CA LEU A 621 58.99 12.01 -44.58
C LEU A 621 58.62 10.52 -44.63
N ILE A 622 57.91 10.03 -43.61
CA ILE A 622 57.50 8.62 -43.51
C ILE A 622 56.19 8.41 -44.26
N GLN A 623 56.20 7.50 -45.23
CA GLN A 623 55.02 7.14 -46.02
C GLN A 623 54.05 6.24 -45.23
N PRO A 624 52.73 6.25 -45.49
CA PRO A 624 51.73 5.52 -44.70
C PRO A 624 51.94 3.99 -44.59
N SER A 625 52.69 3.39 -45.51
CA SER A 625 53.01 1.95 -45.55
C SER A 625 54.44 1.62 -45.09
N GLN A 626 55.24 2.62 -44.72
CA GLN A 626 56.63 2.42 -44.33
C GLN A 626 56.74 2.08 -42.84
N THR A 627 56.99 0.81 -42.53
CA THR A 627 57.15 0.32 -41.15
C THR A 627 58.61 0.17 -40.73
N ILE A 628 59.54 0.31 -41.67
CA ILE A 628 60.97 0.11 -41.48
C ILE A 628 61.76 1.24 -42.17
N LEU A 629 62.80 1.71 -41.47
CA LEU A 629 63.79 2.66 -41.97
C LEU A 629 65.19 2.13 -41.67
N GLU A 630 66.14 2.28 -42.59
CA GLU A 630 67.56 2.04 -42.32
C GLU A 630 68.31 3.35 -42.07
N LEU A 631 69.14 3.37 -41.05
CA LEU A 631 70.04 4.48 -40.73
C LEU A 631 71.50 4.02 -40.85
N SER A 632 72.31 4.76 -41.61
CA SER A 632 73.75 4.52 -41.68
C SER A 632 74.48 5.24 -40.55
N LEU A 633 75.40 4.54 -39.90
CA LEU A 633 76.16 5.00 -38.75
C LEU A 633 77.66 5.05 -39.01
N LYS A 634 78.09 4.85 -40.27
CA LYS A 634 79.51 4.78 -40.67
C LYS A 634 80.36 5.97 -40.22
N GLN A 635 79.73 7.13 -40.06
CA GLN A 635 80.40 8.38 -39.69
C GLN A 635 80.55 8.58 -38.18
N LEU A 636 79.89 7.76 -37.36
CA LEU A 636 79.95 7.85 -35.90
C LEU A 636 81.08 6.96 -35.38
N PRO A 637 81.83 7.33 -34.33
CA PRO A 637 82.79 6.43 -33.68
C PRO A 637 82.14 5.19 -33.04
N VAL A 638 82.93 4.20 -32.63
CA VAL A 638 82.46 3.08 -31.79
C VAL A 638 82.02 3.64 -30.43
N GLY A 639 80.85 3.25 -29.92
CA GLY A 639 80.33 3.86 -28.69
C GLY A 639 78.83 3.63 -28.45
N ILE A 640 78.34 4.20 -27.36
CA ILE A 640 76.92 4.15 -26.96
C ILE A 640 76.23 5.44 -27.38
N TYR A 641 75.07 5.29 -28.01
CA TYR A 641 74.27 6.40 -28.53
C TYR A 641 72.82 6.31 -28.05
N GLN A 642 72.13 7.45 -28.07
CA GLN A 642 70.68 7.51 -27.97
C GLN A 642 70.10 7.97 -29.31
N ILE A 643 69.14 7.22 -29.84
CA ILE A 643 68.35 7.61 -31.00
C ILE A 643 67.02 8.17 -30.49
N ARG A 644 66.70 9.39 -30.93
CA ARG A 644 65.45 10.08 -30.66
C ARG A 644 64.66 10.24 -31.96
N LEU A 645 63.40 9.84 -31.96
CA LEU A 645 62.46 10.08 -33.05
C LEU A 645 61.42 11.11 -32.57
N VAL A 646 61.18 12.16 -33.35
CA VAL A 646 60.14 13.17 -33.08
C VAL A 646 59.21 13.25 -34.28
N ASN A 647 57.94 12.89 -34.11
CA ASN A 647 56.90 12.95 -35.14
C ASN A 647 55.65 13.61 -34.55
N ASN A 648 55.14 14.66 -35.19
CA ASN A 648 53.92 15.38 -34.76
C ASN A 648 53.90 15.74 -33.25
N GLY A 649 55.05 16.16 -32.71
CA GLY A 649 55.19 16.53 -31.30
C GLY A 649 55.37 15.35 -30.32
N GLN A 650 55.23 14.10 -30.78
CA GLN A 650 55.54 12.91 -29.99
C GLN A 650 57.03 12.57 -30.09
N GLN A 651 57.64 12.25 -28.94
CA GLN A 651 59.05 11.90 -28.84
C GLN A 651 59.24 10.46 -28.39
N PHE A 652 60.05 9.71 -29.12
CA PHE A 652 60.46 8.34 -28.80
C PHE A 652 61.98 8.29 -28.62
N ILE A 653 62.48 7.46 -27.70
CA ILE A 653 63.92 7.30 -27.44
C ILE A 653 64.27 5.82 -27.36
N ALA A 654 65.38 5.42 -27.99
CA ALA A 654 65.98 4.09 -27.83
C ALA A 654 67.51 4.17 -27.72
N LYS A 655 68.10 3.24 -26.96
CA LYS A 655 69.57 3.13 -26.81
C LYS A 655 70.15 2.28 -27.93
N LEU A 656 71.30 2.68 -28.45
CA LEU A 656 72.04 1.97 -29.48
C LEU A 656 73.51 1.79 -29.06
N ILE A 657 74.10 0.64 -29.37
CA ILE A 657 75.52 0.34 -29.15
C ILE A 657 76.14 0.13 -30.54
N ARG A 658 77.10 0.97 -30.93
CA ARG A 658 77.90 0.78 -32.14
C ARG A 658 79.21 0.08 -31.79
N GLN A 659 79.55 -0.99 -32.51
CA GLN A 659 80.76 -1.79 -32.33
C GLN A 659 81.68 -1.70 -33.54
#